data_AF-A0A2J7PZA4-F1
#
_entry.id   AF-A0A2J7PZA4-F1
#
_cell.length_a   1.000
_cell.length_b   1.000
_cell.length_c   1.000
_cell.angle_alpha   90.00
_cell.angle_beta   90.00
_cell.angle_gamma   90.00
#
_symmetry.space_group_name_H-M   'P 1'
#
loop_
_entity.id
_entity.type
_entity.pdbx_description
1 polymer ?
#
loop_
_entity_poly.entity_id
_entity_poly.type
_entity_poly.pdbx_seq_one_letter_code
_entity_poly.pdbx_strand_id
1 'polypeptide(L)'
;NTNDLPLLNKDQPEIYLDLRVSKPGRHVLLINYLTPVNNRSTTTVHIETRTQRGRDKGRATLYACPYTSLCRQAVTDRQGRIAVFKFDSNFINPVLKGENNSNVGIESLVAIPYDQWSLDYQQPKPACIRKDGKCIQALFLTPPDSKKVEFEYANELRLAKVLPGVYDNNTGLVYLDHRDSMIDVSGKVPHPGQYVFVVHYYQPDHPEFDLEVLVHNGQFYEAKLPVQHCPSNSGCRSIVKQADGDSYFQLTENFVFTLKEASHKGVWLDYVLVIPAEQYSENVLSEEPVDNTGAFIKDCGHNHFFMDNYTEGFCNDAVFSLTADYNNGALPCHCDFDGSLSFECEKFGGQCPCKPNVIGRRCEACRTGFYGFPDCKPCDCPSTALCETYTGECICPVRVTGEKCDQCIAYTYGFDPIIGCEECNCEPLGVVHGNLQCDLSNGSCECKPNVVGRTCDRCVAGHHSFPYCQQCDCDLRGTTLDICDQFTAECYCKANVEGQACDLCKEGTFNIQLENPDGCTKCFCSGKTTRCSSSQLYRAQVQDMRDWSLAVADVEKTVNIENLITEPEQLDSGHSIGVDLTSDDTHQKVVYFSASPAYLGNKLVAYGGALNYTIFYTTGLFGGALSRPDVMLYSGDLYLLHFALEQPAATTRYAASVDIVETNFVLPTGFPATREQLMQVLQRLQAIYIRATYWEG
;
A
#
# COMPACT_ATOMS: atom_id res chain seq x y z
N ASN A 1 -21.60 -17.90 54.73
CA ASN A 1 -20.71 -17.34 53.69
C ASN A 1 -20.87 -18.15 52.42
N THR A 2 -21.31 -17.52 51.33
CA THR A 2 -21.64 -18.19 50.06
C THR A 2 -20.43 -18.40 49.13
N ASN A 3 -19.21 -18.15 49.62
CA ASN A 3 -17.97 -18.23 48.83
C ASN A 3 -16.98 -19.30 49.35
N ASP A 4 -17.34 -20.05 50.40
CA ASP A 4 -16.46 -21.07 50.97
C ASP A 4 -16.83 -22.45 50.40
N LEU A 5 -15.85 -23.12 49.77
CA LEU A 5 -16.00 -24.45 49.17
C LEU A 5 -15.32 -25.51 50.04
N PRO A 6 -15.96 -26.67 50.30
CA PRO A 6 -15.31 -27.75 51.02
C PRO A 6 -14.16 -28.32 50.17
N LEU A 7 -12.96 -28.29 50.77
CA LEU A 7 -11.73 -28.74 50.14
C LEU A 7 -11.44 -30.18 50.58
N LEU A 8 -11.38 -31.11 49.63
CA LEU A 8 -11.01 -32.49 49.91
C LEU A 8 -9.48 -32.59 49.86
N ASN A 9 -8.86 -32.76 51.03
CA ASN A 9 -7.41 -32.81 51.20
C ASN A 9 -6.97 -33.70 52.38
N LYS A 10 -5.71 -33.62 52.80
CA LYS A 10 -5.18 -34.40 53.94
C LYS A 10 -5.85 -34.05 55.28
N ASP A 11 -6.21 -32.79 55.48
CA ASP A 11 -6.83 -32.31 56.71
C ASP A 11 -8.35 -32.61 56.73
N GLN A 12 -8.96 -32.72 55.54
CA GLN A 12 -10.35 -33.07 55.32
C GLN A 12 -10.47 -34.19 54.27
N PRO A 13 -10.25 -35.47 54.66
CA PRO A 13 -10.22 -36.59 53.73
C PRO A 13 -11.62 -37.06 53.30
N GLU A 14 -12.67 -36.66 54.03
CA GLU A 14 -14.05 -37.05 53.77
C GLU A 14 -14.99 -35.84 53.79
N ILE A 15 -15.96 -35.81 52.88
CA ILE A 15 -17.05 -34.84 52.84
C ILE A 15 -18.37 -35.61 52.93
N TYR A 16 -19.19 -35.23 53.90
CA TYR A 16 -20.55 -35.75 54.10
C TYR A 16 -21.53 -34.75 53.49
N LEU A 17 -22.36 -35.21 52.56
CA LEU A 17 -23.34 -34.38 51.88
C LEU A 17 -24.75 -34.87 52.22
N ASP A 18 -25.70 -33.95 52.18
CA ASP A 18 -27.14 -34.25 52.24
C ASP A 18 -27.76 -33.94 50.88
N LEU A 19 -28.12 -34.97 50.15
CA LEU A 19 -28.65 -34.88 48.80
C LEU A 19 -30.13 -35.25 48.78
N ARG A 20 -30.97 -34.35 48.25
CA ARG A 20 -32.40 -34.59 48.06
C ARG A 20 -32.72 -34.82 46.59
N VAL A 21 -33.32 -35.97 46.28
CA VAL A 21 -33.81 -36.30 44.92
C VAL A 21 -35.33 -36.18 44.84
N SER A 22 -35.84 -35.86 43.66
CA SER A 22 -37.28 -35.64 43.42
C SER A 22 -38.09 -36.93 43.46
N LYS A 23 -37.51 -38.04 42.97
CA LYS A 23 -38.09 -39.37 42.99
C LYS A 23 -37.02 -40.41 43.40
N PRO A 24 -37.33 -41.42 44.22
CA PRO A 24 -36.40 -42.53 44.45
C PRO A 24 -36.23 -43.34 43.16
N GLY A 25 -35.09 -43.99 42.98
CA GLY A 25 -34.83 -44.78 41.77
C GLY A 25 -33.37 -44.81 41.35
N ARG A 26 -33.14 -45.18 40.08
CA ARG A 26 -31.80 -45.25 39.48
C ARG A 26 -31.32 -43.86 39.08
N HIS A 27 -30.14 -43.48 39.55
CA HIS A 27 -29.54 -42.18 39.29
C HIS A 27 -28.06 -42.32 38.93
N VAL A 28 -27.58 -41.40 38.12
CA VAL A 28 -26.15 -41.15 37.88
C VAL A 28 -25.71 -39.98 38.74
N LEU A 29 -24.53 -40.10 39.35
CA LEU A 29 -23.94 -39.02 40.15
C LEU A 29 -22.90 -38.26 39.34
N LEU A 30 -22.95 -36.94 39.42
CA LEU A 30 -22.03 -36.00 38.76
C LEU A 30 -21.42 -35.07 39.82
N ILE A 31 -20.10 -34.90 39.80
CA ILE A 31 -19.38 -34.02 40.73
C ILE A 31 -19.01 -32.73 40.00
N ASN A 32 -19.40 -31.60 40.57
CA ASN A 32 -18.92 -30.28 40.18
C ASN A 32 -17.73 -29.90 41.08
N TYR A 33 -16.59 -29.56 40.48
CA TYR A 33 -15.35 -29.36 41.21
C TYR A 33 -14.44 -28.31 40.58
N LEU A 34 -13.46 -27.85 41.37
CA LEU A 34 -12.37 -26.98 40.94
C LEU A 34 -11.04 -27.46 41.52
N THR A 35 -9.95 -27.21 40.81
CA THR A 35 -8.59 -27.50 41.29
C THR A 35 -7.79 -26.21 41.43
N PRO A 36 -6.83 -26.13 42.36
CA PRO A 36 -5.91 -25.01 42.40
C PRO A 36 -5.15 -24.85 41.08
N VAL A 37 -4.96 -23.61 40.61
CA VAL A 37 -4.39 -23.27 39.28
C VAL A 37 -3.02 -23.92 39.01
N ASN A 38 -2.22 -24.14 40.07
CA ASN A 38 -0.89 -24.72 39.94
C ASN A 38 -0.85 -26.25 40.11
N ASN A 39 -2.00 -26.90 40.33
CA ASN A 39 -2.06 -28.33 40.56
C ASN A 39 -2.41 -29.08 39.28
N ARG A 40 -1.42 -29.74 38.68
CA ARG A 40 -1.58 -30.60 37.49
C ARG A 40 -1.88 -32.07 37.83
N SER A 41 -2.04 -32.41 39.12
CA SER A 41 -2.29 -33.79 39.52
C SER A 41 -3.75 -34.19 39.32
N THR A 42 -3.97 -35.44 38.91
CA THR A 42 -5.28 -36.07 38.90
C THR A 42 -5.60 -36.61 40.30
N THR A 43 -6.85 -36.45 40.74
CA THR A 43 -7.30 -36.91 42.06
C THR A 43 -8.45 -37.88 41.88
N THR A 44 -8.38 -39.06 42.50
CA THR A 44 -9.52 -39.98 42.54
C THR A 44 -10.32 -39.74 43.82
N VAL A 45 -11.63 -39.54 43.65
CA VAL A 45 -12.59 -39.42 44.75
C VAL A 45 -13.48 -40.65 44.73
N HIS A 46 -13.64 -41.30 45.88
CA HIS A 46 -14.57 -42.41 46.08
C HIS A 46 -15.89 -41.90 46.63
N ILE A 47 -16.99 -42.33 46.03
CA ILE A 47 -18.34 -41.95 46.45
C ILE A 47 -19.01 -43.19 47.02
N GLU A 48 -19.54 -43.07 48.24
CA GLU A 48 -20.28 -44.14 48.92
C GLU A 48 -21.65 -43.63 49.35
N THR A 49 -22.71 -44.36 49.00
CA THR A 49 -24.09 -44.04 49.41
C THR A 49 -24.70 -45.21 50.18
N ARG A 50 -25.47 -44.92 51.24
CA ARG A 50 -26.17 -45.95 52.02
C ARG A 50 -27.51 -46.28 51.35
N THR A 51 -27.74 -47.56 51.08
CA THR A 51 -29.01 -48.08 50.54
C THR A 51 -29.54 -49.17 51.48
N GLN A 52 -30.81 -49.56 51.34
CA GLN A 52 -31.40 -50.64 52.15
C GLN A 52 -30.78 -52.01 51.83
N ARG A 53 -30.13 -52.15 50.66
CA ARG A 53 -29.45 -53.38 50.21
C ARG A 53 -27.95 -53.40 50.49
N GLY A 54 -27.39 -52.33 51.08
CA GLY A 54 -25.97 -52.22 51.40
C GLY A 54 -25.39 -50.82 51.16
N ARG A 55 -24.16 -50.77 50.64
CA ARG A 55 -23.48 -49.53 50.25
C ARG A 55 -23.17 -49.59 48.76
N ASP A 56 -23.77 -48.69 48.00
CA ASP A 56 -23.41 -48.49 46.60
C ASP A 56 -22.13 -47.64 46.55
N LYS A 57 -21.15 -48.06 45.75
CA LYS A 57 -19.83 -47.44 45.66
C LYS A 57 -19.50 -47.08 44.22
N GLY A 58 -18.90 -45.93 44.02
CA GLY A 58 -18.31 -45.50 42.75
C GLY A 58 -17.04 -44.68 42.96
N ARG A 59 -16.40 -44.29 41.85
CA ARG A 59 -15.23 -43.41 41.85
C ARG A 59 -15.33 -42.35 40.75
N ALA A 60 -14.80 -41.17 40.99
CA ALA A 60 -14.63 -40.13 39.99
C ALA A 60 -13.16 -39.72 39.93
N THR A 61 -12.57 -39.76 38.73
CA THR A 61 -11.21 -39.29 38.49
C THR A 61 -11.28 -37.84 38.05
N LEU A 62 -10.91 -36.94 38.95
CA LEU A 62 -10.97 -35.49 38.76
C LEU A 62 -9.65 -35.03 38.15
N TYR A 63 -9.72 -34.54 36.91
CA TYR A 63 -8.59 -33.96 36.18
C TYR A 63 -8.36 -32.51 36.58
N ALA A 64 -7.15 -31.99 36.34
CA ALA A 64 -6.88 -30.57 36.52
C ALA A 64 -7.92 -29.73 35.77
N CYS A 65 -8.52 -28.78 36.47
CA CYS A 65 -9.56 -27.88 35.99
C CYS A 65 -8.97 -26.47 35.84
N PRO A 66 -8.36 -26.13 34.69
CA PRO A 66 -7.74 -24.82 34.47
C PRO A 66 -8.73 -23.73 34.04
N TYR A 67 -10.03 -24.04 34.02
CA TYR A 67 -11.06 -23.13 33.51
C TYR A 67 -11.55 -22.15 34.58
N THR A 68 -12.09 -21.03 34.13
CA THR A 68 -12.78 -20.05 35.00
C THR A 68 -14.15 -20.55 35.47
N SER A 69 -14.65 -21.64 34.88
CA SER A 69 -15.86 -22.37 35.25
C SER A 69 -15.56 -23.67 35.99
N LEU A 70 -16.52 -24.16 36.76
CA LEU A 70 -16.42 -25.46 37.43
C LEU A 70 -16.32 -26.61 36.41
N CYS A 71 -15.46 -27.58 36.69
CA CYS A 71 -15.40 -28.82 35.92
C CYS A 71 -16.41 -29.82 36.46
N ARG A 72 -16.84 -30.73 35.58
CA ARG A 72 -17.81 -31.77 35.91
C ARG A 72 -17.23 -33.15 35.62
N GLN A 73 -17.47 -34.11 36.51
CA GLN A 73 -17.01 -35.49 36.33
C GLN A 73 -18.10 -36.47 36.75
N ALA A 74 -18.44 -37.42 35.87
CA ALA A 74 -19.34 -38.51 36.23
C ALA A 74 -18.68 -39.53 37.14
N VAL A 75 -19.46 -40.07 38.07
CA VAL A 75 -19.04 -41.20 38.89
C VAL A 75 -19.10 -42.48 38.05
N THR A 76 -18.02 -43.25 38.11
CA THR A 76 -17.83 -44.52 37.38
C THR A 76 -17.73 -45.71 38.32
N ASP A 77 -18.04 -46.90 37.79
CA ASP A 77 -17.88 -48.18 38.47
C ASP A 77 -16.41 -48.64 38.43
N ARG A 78 -16.14 -49.85 38.96
CA ARG A 78 -14.78 -50.42 38.97
C ARG A 78 -14.26 -50.74 37.57
N GLN A 79 -15.14 -50.93 36.59
CA GLN A 79 -14.79 -51.17 35.19
C GLN A 79 -14.65 -49.85 34.38
N GLY A 80 -14.90 -48.68 34.99
CA GLY A 80 -14.83 -47.39 34.32
C GLY A 80 -16.09 -47.01 33.53
N ARG A 81 -17.19 -47.75 33.70
CA ARG A 81 -18.50 -47.40 33.10
C ARG A 81 -19.25 -46.45 34.02
N ILE A 82 -20.23 -45.72 33.51
CA ILE A 82 -21.08 -44.84 34.33
C ILE A 82 -21.73 -45.64 35.47
N ALA A 83 -21.49 -45.22 36.71
CA ALA A 83 -22.05 -45.86 37.89
C ALA A 83 -23.52 -45.46 38.07
N VAL A 84 -24.37 -46.46 38.24
CA VAL A 84 -25.81 -46.27 38.49
C VAL A 84 -26.10 -46.59 39.94
N PHE A 85 -26.49 -45.57 40.70
CA PHE A 85 -26.85 -45.67 42.11
C PHE A 85 -28.35 -45.87 42.23
N LYS A 86 -28.79 -46.81 43.07
CA LYS A 86 -30.22 -47.04 43.30
C LYS A 86 -30.64 -46.49 44.66
N PHE A 87 -31.37 -45.39 44.63
CA PHE A 87 -31.85 -44.70 45.82
C PHE A 87 -33.22 -45.24 46.25
N ASP A 88 -33.31 -45.70 47.50
CA ASP A 88 -34.55 -46.21 48.10
C ASP A 88 -35.39 -45.09 48.76
N SER A 89 -34.83 -43.88 48.92
CA SER A 89 -35.45 -42.72 49.56
C SER A 89 -35.19 -41.46 48.74
N ASN A 90 -35.93 -40.39 49.02
CA ASN A 90 -35.64 -39.05 48.48
C ASN A 90 -34.49 -38.35 49.21
N PHE A 91 -34.07 -38.85 50.38
CA PHE A 91 -32.96 -38.31 51.15
C PHE A 91 -31.80 -39.28 51.12
N ILE A 92 -30.67 -38.81 50.60
CA ILE A 92 -29.44 -39.59 50.42
C ILE A 92 -28.31 -38.87 51.13
N ASN A 93 -27.50 -39.61 51.87
CA ASN A 93 -26.31 -39.07 52.53
C ASN A 93 -25.04 -39.64 51.86
N PRO A 94 -24.63 -39.11 50.69
CA PRO A 94 -23.40 -39.54 50.05
C PRO A 94 -22.18 -39.08 50.86
N VAL A 95 -21.17 -39.95 50.91
CA VAL A 95 -19.86 -39.64 51.48
C VAL A 95 -18.84 -39.66 50.34
N LEU A 96 -18.13 -38.55 50.16
CA LEU A 96 -17.00 -38.42 49.24
C LEU A 96 -15.71 -38.62 50.03
N LYS A 97 -14.82 -39.49 49.56
CA LYS A 97 -13.54 -39.78 50.20
C LYS A 97 -12.40 -39.56 49.21
N GLY A 98 -11.46 -38.69 49.56
CA GLY A 98 -10.28 -38.41 48.76
C GLY A 98 -9.14 -39.39 49.05
N GLU A 99 -8.26 -39.60 48.07
CA GLU A 99 -6.96 -40.23 48.28
C GLU A 99 -5.99 -39.28 49.02
N ASN A 100 -4.89 -39.81 49.57
CA ASN A 100 -3.95 -39.07 50.45
C ASN A 100 -3.28 -37.83 49.79
N ASN A 101 -3.34 -37.69 48.47
CA ASN A 101 -2.81 -36.58 47.69
C ASN A 101 -3.90 -35.66 47.11
N SER A 102 -5.16 -35.86 47.52
CA SER A 102 -6.28 -35.03 47.05
C SER A 102 -6.06 -33.57 47.41
N ASN A 103 -6.34 -32.68 46.47
CA ASN A 103 -6.42 -31.25 46.73
C ASN A 103 -7.39 -30.62 45.74
N VAL A 104 -8.69 -30.82 46.00
CA VAL A 104 -9.76 -30.47 45.06
C VAL A 104 -10.94 -29.87 45.83
N GLY A 105 -11.45 -28.74 45.35
CA GLY A 105 -12.64 -28.11 45.89
C GLY A 105 -13.88 -28.76 45.29
N ILE A 106 -14.79 -29.24 46.14
CA ILE A 106 -16.06 -29.83 45.70
C ILE A 106 -17.15 -28.79 45.85
N GLU A 107 -17.79 -28.40 44.75
CA GLU A 107 -18.90 -27.45 44.78
C GLU A 107 -20.23 -28.14 45.05
N SER A 108 -20.53 -29.19 44.28
CA SER A 108 -21.77 -29.94 44.48
C SER A 108 -21.68 -31.36 43.92
N LEU A 109 -22.59 -32.20 44.41
CA LEU A 109 -22.87 -33.52 43.88
C LEU A 109 -24.31 -33.52 43.35
N VAL A 110 -24.46 -33.76 42.06
CA VAL A 110 -25.75 -33.76 41.37
C VAL A 110 -26.18 -35.20 41.09
N ALA A 111 -27.42 -35.54 41.44
CA ALA A 111 -28.04 -36.81 41.05
C ALA A 111 -29.00 -36.59 39.87
N ILE A 112 -28.70 -37.25 38.76
CA ILE A 112 -29.49 -37.19 37.52
C ILE A 112 -30.24 -38.52 37.37
N PRO A 113 -31.57 -38.52 37.16
CA PRO A 113 -32.30 -39.75 36.86
C PRO A 113 -31.66 -40.50 35.69
N TYR A 114 -31.51 -41.82 35.81
CA TYR A 114 -30.75 -42.62 34.84
C TYR A 114 -31.31 -42.52 33.40
N ASP A 115 -32.63 -42.37 33.27
CA ASP A 115 -33.35 -42.18 32.01
C ASP A 115 -33.17 -40.79 31.39
N GLN A 116 -32.65 -39.82 32.15
CA GLN A 116 -32.36 -38.46 31.71
C GLN A 116 -30.86 -38.20 31.51
N TRP A 117 -30.01 -39.19 31.82
CA TRP A 117 -28.57 -39.04 31.72
C TRP A 117 -28.10 -38.84 30.27
N SER A 118 -27.28 -37.81 30.05
CA SER A 118 -26.62 -37.50 28.78
C SER A 118 -25.14 -37.13 29.02
N LEU A 119 -24.28 -37.36 28.02
CA LEU A 119 -22.90 -36.89 28.03
C LEU A 119 -22.81 -35.36 27.97
N ASP A 120 -23.85 -34.67 27.49
CA ASP A 120 -23.92 -33.21 27.45
C ASP A 120 -23.76 -32.57 28.83
N TYR A 121 -24.11 -33.28 29.91
CA TYR A 121 -23.92 -32.78 31.27
C TYR A 121 -22.44 -32.67 31.69
N GLN A 122 -21.53 -33.32 30.96
CA GLN A 122 -20.09 -33.29 31.19
C GLN A 122 -19.33 -32.48 30.14
N GLN A 123 -19.81 -32.46 28.89
CA GLN A 123 -19.12 -31.79 27.80
C GLN A 123 -19.30 -30.27 27.91
N PRO A 124 -18.22 -29.49 28.06
CA PRO A 124 -18.33 -28.04 28.04
C PRO A 124 -18.74 -27.58 26.63
N LYS A 125 -19.74 -26.71 26.56
CA LYS A 125 -20.14 -26.01 25.33
C LYS A 125 -19.74 -24.53 25.44
N PRO A 126 -19.15 -23.94 24.40
CA PRO A 126 -18.78 -22.54 24.43
C PRO A 126 -20.04 -21.66 24.54
N ALA A 127 -19.98 -20.65 25.42
CA ALA A 127 -21.07 -19.68 25.60
C ALA A 127 -20.87 -18.42 24.74
N CYS A 128 -19.63 -17.98 24.54
CA CYS A 128 -19.28 -16.90 23.62
C CYS A 128 -17.77 -16.86 23.41
N ILE A 129 -17.33 -16.19 22.35
CA ILE A 129 -15.95 -15.75 22.20
C ILE A 129 -15.79 -14.42 22.95
N ARG A 130 -14.75 -14.29 23.79
CA ARG A 130 -14.47 -13.06 24.54
C ARG A 130 -13.32 -12.27 23.94
N LYS A 131 -13.52 -10.96 23.74
CA LYS A 131 -12.50 -9.98 23.36
C LYS A 131 -12.59 -8.79 24.32
N ASP A 132 -11.46 -8.39 24.91
CA ASP A 132 -11.38 -7.30 25.90
C ASP A 132 -12.36 -7.46 27.08
N GLY A 133 -12.52 -8.70 27.54
CA GLY A 133 -13.41 -9.06 28.65
C GLY A 133 -14.90 -9.11 28.30
N LYS A 134 -15.31 -8.73 27.08
CA LYS A 134 -16.70 -8.77 26.60
C LYS A 134 -16.91 -9.89 25.59
N CYS A 135 -18.11 -10.47 25.56
CA CYS A 135 -18.47 -11.38 24.47
C CYS A 135 -18.57 -10.61 23.15
N ILE A 136 -18.19 -11.24 22.05
CA ILE A 136 -18.43 -10.77 20.68
C ILE A 136 -19.38 -11.75 19.97
N GLN A 137 -20.07 -11.28 18.95
CA GLN A 137 -20.93 -12.13 18.13
C GLN A 137 -20.06 -13.04 17.25
N ALA A 138 -20.33 -14.34 17.28
CA ALA A 138 -19.78 -15.29 16.34
C ALA A 138 -20.58 -15.24 15.03
N LEU A 139 -19.88 -15.40 13.90
CA LEU A 139 -20.49 -15.45 12.58
C LEU A 139 -20.62 -16.89 12.12
N PHE A 140 -21.52 -17.14 11.19
CA PHE A 140 -21.66 -18.45 10.55
C PHE A 140 -21.67 -18.27 9.04
N LEU A 141 -20.95 -19.14 8.33
CA LEU A 141 -20.90 -19.13 6.88
C LEU A 141 -22.30 -19.24 6.29
N THR A 142 -22.66 -18.35 5.37
CA THR A 142 -23.96 -18.37 4.71
C THR A 142 -23.75 -18.44 3.20
N PRO A 143 -24.03 -19.61 2.55
CA PRO A 143 -23.82 -19.77 1.12
C PRO A 143 -24.60 -18.74 0.29
N PRO A 144 -24.04 -18.21 -0.82
CA PRO A 144 -24.63 -17.10 -1.56
C PRO A 144 -26.05 -17.37 -2.09
N ASP A 145 -26.31 -18.58 -2.58
CA ASP A 145 -27.62 -18.96 -3.14
C ASP A 145 -28.55 -19.60 -2.12
N SER A 146 -28.20 -19.52 -0.82
CA SER A 146 -29.07 -19.99 0.25
C SER A 146 -30.23 -19.04 0.49
N LYS A 147 -31.41 -19.59 0.76
CA LYS A 147 -32.58 -18.82 1.15
C LYS A 147 -32.73 -18.83 2.67
N LYS A 148 -32.60 -17.66 3.29
CA LYS A 148 -32.95 -17.44 4.70
C LYS A 148 -34.45 -17.16 4.84
N VAL A 149 -35.11 -17.89 5.74
CA VAL A 149 -36.51 -17.69 6.14
C VAL A 149 -36.53 -17.55 7.65
N GLU A 150 -36.81 -16.33 8.12
CA GLU A 150 -36.89 -16.01 9.54
C GLU A 150 -38.23 -16.50 10.12
N PHE A 151 -38.24 -17.04 11.33
CA PHE A 151 -39.46 -17.61 11.93
C PHE A 151 -40.48 -16.54 12.34
N GLU A 152 -40.05 -15.31 12.60
CA GLU A 152 -40.87 -14.19 13.05
C GLU A 152 -41.68 -13.51 11.94
N TYR A 153 -41.23 -13.57 10.67
CA TYR A 153 -41.83 -12.81 9.56
C TYR A 153 -43.35 -13.05 9.38
N ALA A 154 -43.83 -14.26 9.67
CA ALA A 154 -45.25 -14.61 9.63
C ALA A 154 -45.86 -14.83 11.03
N ASN A 155 -45.09 -14.62 12.10
CA ASN A 155 -45.43 -15.00 13.48
C ASN A 155 -45.14 -13.87 14.49
N GLU A 156 -45.27 -12.60 14.10
CA GLU A 156 -44.95 -11.43 14.94
C GLU A 156 -45.62 -11.44 16.34
N LEU A 157 -46.82 -12.02 16.45
CA LEU A 157 -47.56 -12.15 17.72
C LEU A 157 -47.00 -13.25 18.65
N ARG A 158 -46.12 -14.12 18.14
CA ARG A 158 -45.52 -15.28 18.84
C ARG A 158 -44.05 -15.04 19.23
N LEU A 159 -43.57 -13.81 19.12
CA LEU A 159 -42.23 -13.44 19.56
C LEU A 159 -42.01 -13.76 21.04
N ALA A 160 -40.87 -14.39 21.33
CA ALA A 160 -40.46 -14.73 22.67
C ALA A 160 -40.21 -13.46 23.50
N LYS A 161 -40.93 -13.32 24.62
CA LYS A 161 -40.75 -12.19 25.55
C LYS A 161 -39.48 -12.30 26.39
N VAL A 162 -38.98 -13.53 26.55
CA VAL A 162 -37.78 -13.86 27.33
C VAL A 162 -36.80 -14.54 26.38
N LEU A 163 -35.64 -13.91 26.19
CA LEU A 163 -34.59 -14.36 25.27
C LEU A 163 -33.48 -15.12 26.03
N PRO A 164 -32.87 -16.15 25.43
CA PRO A 164 -31.89 -17.02 26.08
C PRO A 164 -30.47 -16.43 26.03
N GLY A 165 -30.24 -15.28 26.68
CA GLY A 165 -28.91 -14.68 26.79
C GLY A 165 -28.23 -14.36 25.45
N VAL A 166 -29.03 -13.98 24.45
CA VAL A 166 -28.56 -13.63 23.10
C VAL A 166 -27.65 -12.42 23.07
N TYR A 167 -26.78 -12.35 22.07
CA TYR A 167 -25.87 -11.23 21.86
C TYR A 167 -26.62 -9.92 21.57
N ASP A 168 -27.55 -9.93 20.61
CA ASP A 168 -28.41 -8.79 20.28
C ASP A 168 -29.82 -9.00 20.84
N ASN A 169 -30.21 -8.19 21.82
CA ASN A 169 -31.53 -8.24 22.46
C ASN A 169 -32.67 -7.80 21.53
N ASN A 170 -32.38 -7.26 20.34
CA ASN A 170 -33.38 -6.94 19.32
C ASN A 170 -33.68 -8.12 18.40
N THR A 171 -32.96 -9.25 18.54
CA THR A 171 -33.21 -10.46 17.74
C THR A 171 -34.61 -10.99 18.01
N GLY A 172 -35.43 -11.11 16.96
CA GLY A 172 -36.77 -11.68 17.04
C GLY A 172 -36.68 -13.20 17.06
N LEU A 173 -36.96 -13.84 18.20
CA LEU A 173 -36.98 -15.30 18.30
C LEU A 173 -38.39 -15.81 18.54
N VAL A 174 -38.70 -17.00 18.03
CA VAL A 174 -39.94 -17.72 18.38
C VAL A 174 -39.61 -18.86 19.34
N TYR A 175 -40.28 -18.91 20.48
CA TYR A 175 -40.10 -19.98 21.46
C TYR A 175 -41.11 -21.11 21.21
N LEU A 176 -40.61 -22.29 20.84
CA LEU A 176 -41.40 -23.49 20.60
C LEU A 176 -41.37 -24.38 21.85
N ASP A 177 -42.54 -24.68 22.42
CA ASP A 177 -42.68 -25.51 23.62
C ASP A 177 -43.96 -26.37 23.58
N HIS A 178 -44.22 -27.14 24.63
CA HIS A 178 -45.42 -27.98 24.71
C HIS A 178 -46.78 -27.24 24.65
N ARG A 179 -46.84 -25.92 24.92
CA ARG A 179 -48.07 -25.12 24.85
C ARG A 179 -48.29 -24.58 23.45
N ASP A 180 -47.20 -24.23 22.79
CA ASP A 180 -47.17 -23.73 21.44
C ASP A 180 -46.25 -24.61 20.58
N SER A 181 -46.72 -25.83 20.33
CA SER A 181 -45.87 -26.96 19.92
C SER A 181 -45.65 -27.10 18.43
N MET A 182 -46.16 -26.18 17.61
CA MET A 182 -46.01 -26.24 16.16
C MET A 182 -45.80 -24.85 15.55
N ILE A 183 -44.86 -24.75 14.61
CA ILE A 183 -44.64 -23.55 13.80
C ILE A 183 -44.45 -23.91 12.34
N ASP A 184 -45.13 -23.16 11.49
CA ASP A 184 -45.04 -23.29 10.03
C ASP A 184 -44.36 -22.05 9.46
N VAL A 185 -43.40 -22.26 8.56
CA VAL A 185 -42.84 -21.23 7.70
C VAL A 185 -42.95 -21.65 6.25
N SER A 186 -43.22 -20.69 5.38
CA SER A 186 -43.30 -20.93 3.95
C SER A 186 -42.23 -20.13 3.23
N GLY A 187 -41.70 -20.68 2.15
CA GLY A 187 -40.64 -20.06 1.38
C GLY A 187 -40.62 -20.55 -0.06
N LYS A 188 -39.82 -19.87 -0.88
CA LYS A 188 -39.60 -20.21 -2.28
C LYS A 188 -38.11 -20.35 -2.57
N VAL A 189 -37.73 -21.43 -3.26
CA VAL A 189 -36.37 -21.66 -3.77
C VAL A 189 -36.20 -21.06 -5.17
N PRO A 190 -34.99 -20.64 -5.56
CA PRO A 190 -34.75 -19.98 -6.84
C PRO A 190 -34.89 -20.92 -8.04
N HIS A 191 -34.52 -22.20 -7.89
CA HIS A 191 -34.57 -23.20 -8.96
C HIS A 191 -35.02 -24.57 -8.40
N PRO A 192 -35.65 -25.44 -9.20
CA PRO A 192 -35.90 -26.83 -8.82
C PRO A 192 -34.57 -27.60 -8.63
N GLY A 193 -34.44 -28.38 -7.55
CA GLY A 193 -33.19 -29.09 -7.24
C GLY A 193 -33.21 -29.81 -5.90
N GLN A 194 -32.05 -30.33 -5.49
CA GLN A 194 -31.84 -30.87 -4.14
C GLN A 194 -31.35 -29.78 -3.20
N TYR A 195 -31.89 -29.76 -1.99
CA TYR A 195 -31.62 -28.74 -0.98
C TYR A 195 -31.40 -29.36 0.40
N VAL A 196 -30.68 -28.65 1.25
CA VAL A 196 -30.45 -28.98 2.65
C VAL A 196 -31.08 -27.89 3.52
N PHE A 197 -31.79 -28.31 4.58
CA PHE A 197 -32.35 -27.39 5.58
C PHE A 197 -31.44 -27.33 6.80
N VAL A 198 -31.02 -26.12 7.16
CA VAL A 198 -30.22 -25.84 8.37
C VAL A 198 -30.99 -24.86 9.23
N VAL A 199 -31.29 -25.23 10.47
CA VAL A 199 -32.02 -24.39 11.42
C VAL A 199 -31.04 -23.75 12.39
N HIS A 200 -31.16 -22.43 12.56
CA HIS A 200 -30.44 -21.67 13.58
C HIS A 200 -31.34 -21.49 14.82
N TYR A 201 -30.82 -21.84 15.99
CA TYR A 201 -31.58 -21.90 17.23
C TYR A 201 -30.72 -21.64 18.46
N TYR A 202 -31.39 -21.41 19.58
CA TYR A 202 -30.79 -21.26 20.91
C TYR A 202 -31.45 -22.24 21.87
N GLN A 203 -30.66 -22.93 22.68
CA GLN A 203 -31.14 -23.96 23.60
C GLN A 203 -30.18 -24.12 24.79
N PRO A 204 -30.28 -23.28 25.84
CA PRO A 204 -29.39 -23.40 27.00
C PRO A 204 -29.92 -24.36 28.09
N ASP A 205 -31.10 -24.96 27.93
CA ASP A 205 -31.81 -25.57 29.08
C ASP A 205 -31.80 -27.10 29.12
N HIS A 206 -31.52 -27.76 28.00
CA HIS A 206 -31.75 -29.20 27.85
C HIS A 206 -30.57 -29.90 27.18
N PRO A 207 -30.33 -31.18 27.49
CA PRO A 207 -29.50 -32.04 26.65
C PRO A 207 -30.15 -32.26 25.28
N GLU A 208 -29.36 -32.80 24.34
CA GLU A 208 -29.79 -33.07 22.97
C GLU A 208 -31.18 -33.75 22.89
N PHE A 209 -32.01 -33.27 21.97
CA PHE A 209 -33.32 -33.84 21.66
C PHE A 209 -33.72 -33.59 20.22
N ASP A 210 -34.64 -34.41 19.71
CA ASP A 210 -35.16 -34.24 18.35
C ASP A 210 -36.45 -33.41 18.35
N LEU A 211 -36.55 -32.49 17.40
CA LEU A 211 -37.82 -31.93 16.95
C LEU A 211 -38.32 -32.70 15.72
N GLU A 212 -39.63 -32.88 15.61
CA GLU A 212 -40.26 -33.43 14.42
C GLU A 212 -40.31 -32.33 13.34
N VAL A 213 -39.94 -32.68 12.11
CA VAL A 213 -39.94 -31.78 10.96
C VAL A 213 -40.82 -32.35 9.86
N LEU A 214 -41.70 -31.52 9.30
CA LEU A 214 -42.45 -31.86 8.09
C LEU A 214 -42.10 -30.85 7.00
N VAL A 215 -41.67 -31.35 5.84
CA VAL A 215 -41.43 -30.51 4.66
C VAL A 215 -42.45 -30.88 3.59
N HIS A 216 -43.19 -29.89 3.12
CA HIS A 216 -44.21 -30.04 2.09
C HIS A 216 -43.94 -29.12 0.89
N ASN A 217 -43.76 -29.73 -0.29
CA ASN A 217 -43.59 -29.02 -1.58
C ASN A 217 -44.37 -29.78 -2.68
N GLY A 218 -45.59 -30.24 -2.36
CA GLY A 218 -46.36 -31.17 -3.19
C GLY A 218 -46.00 -32.66 -3.00
N GLN A 219 -44.88 -32.93 -2.33
CA GLN A 219 -44.54 -34.20 -1.69
C GLN A 219 -44.31 -33.95 -0.19
N PHE A 220 -44.47 -34.98 0.64
CA PHE A 220 -44.29 -34.91 2.09
C PHE A 220 -43.01 -35.63 2.49
N TYR A 221 -42.16 -34.93 3.25
CA TYR A 221 -40.99 -35.51 3.90
C TYR A 221 -41.17 -35.47 5.41
N GLU A 222 -41.06 -36.63 6.05
CA GLU A 222 -40.96 -36.75 7.50
C GLU A 222 -39.48 -36.77 7.90
N ALA A 223 -39.10 -35.80 8.71
CA ALA A 223 -37.72 -35.58 9.11
C ALA A 223 -37.63 -35.19 10.59
N LYS A 224 -36.40 -35.07 11.07
CA LYS A 224 -36.07 -34.67 12.43
C LYS A 224 -34.97 -33.63 12.43
N LEU A 225 -35.01 -32.74 13.40
CA LEU A 225 -33.95 -31.80 13.69
C LEU A 225 -33.33 -32.15 15.05
N PRO A 226 -32.08 -32.65 15.09
CA PRO A 226 -31.37 -32.84 16.35
C PRO A 226 -30.97 -31.48 16.92
N VAL A 227 -31.59 -31.09 18.03
CA VAL A 227 -31.34 -29.84 18.76
C VAL A 227 -30.39 -30.15 19.90
N GLN A 228 -29.14 -29.72 19.77
CA GLN A 228 -28.11 -29.90 20.80
C GLN A 228 -28.22 -28.82 21.88
N HIS A 229 -27.60 -29.09 23.04
CA HIS A 229 -27.39 -28.08 24.06
C HIS A 229 -26.52 -26.93 23.50
N CYS A 230 -27.12 -25.75 23.40
CA CYS A 230 -26.57 -24.54 22.82
C CYS A 230 -26.71 -23.35 23.78
N PRO A 231 -25.73 -23.16 24.69
CA PRO A 231 -25.64 -21.97 25.53
C PRO A 231 -24.96 -20.78 24.83
N SER A 232 -24.59 -20.92 23.55
CA SER A 232 -23.94 -19.86 22.78
C SER A 232 -24.86 -18.65 22.66
N ASN A 233 -24.35 -17.46 22.99
CA ASN A 233 -25.06 -16.19 22.80
C ASN A 233 -25.23 -15.81 21.32
N SER A 234 -24.54 -16.51 20.42
CA SER A 234 -24.61 -16.36 18.96
C SER A 234 -25.42 -17.47 18.29
N GLY A 235 -25.97 -18.40 19.07
CA GLY A 235 -26.83 -19.48 18.60
C GLY A 235 -26.03 -20.65 18.04
N CYS A 236 -26.73 -21.70 17.64
CA CYS A 236 -26.16 -22.89 17.02
C CYS A 236 -26.94 -23.26 15.78
N ARG A 237 -26.30 -23.99 14.87
CA ARG A 237 -26.94 -24.51 13.67
C ARG A 237 -27.01 -26.03 13.71
N SER A 238 -28.14 -26.58 13.25
CA SER A 238 -28.30 -28.02 13.07
C SER A 238 -28.99 -28.32 11.76
N ILE A 239 -28.59 -29.44 11.17
CA ILE A 239 -29.08 -29.95 9.89
C ILE A 239 -30.30 -30.83 10.10
N VAL A 240 -31.31 -30.65 9.26
CA VAL A 240 -32.51 -31.50 9.25
C VAL A 240 -32.19 -32.82 8.56
N LYS A 241 -32.57 -33.94 9.19
CA LYS A 241 -32.32 -35.30 8.70
C LYS A 241 -33.64 -36.05 8.52
N GLN A 242 -33.82 -36.70 7.37
CA GLN A 242 -34.91 -37.60 7.09
C GLN A 242 -34.85 -38.86 7.96
N ALA A 243 -35.94 -39.64 7.99
CA ALA A 243 -36.03 -40.86 8.78
C ALA A 243 -35.00 -41.95 8.42
N ASP A 244 -34.50 -41.96 7.19
CA ASP A 244 -33.42 -42.83 6.71
C ASP A 244 -32.01 -42.30 6.98
N GLY A 245 -31.90 -41.09 7.54
CA GLY A 245 -30.66 -40.39 7.83
C GLY A 245 -30.17 -39.47 6.70
N ASP A 246 -30.85 -39.43 5.56
CA ASP A 246 -30.51 -38.53 4.46
C ASP A 246 -30.82 -37.06 4.83
N SER A 247 -30.06 -36.11 4.31
CA SER A 247 -30.22 -34.68 4.58
C SER A 247 -30.63 -33.86 3.34
N TYR A 248 -30.84 -34.52 2.20
CA TYR A 248 -31.18 -33.87 0.93
C TYR A 248 -32.68 -33.95 0.61
N PHE A 249 -33.29 -32.82 0.31
CA PHE A 249 -34.72 -32.68 0.03
C PHE A 249 -34.92 -32.19 -1.41
N GLN A 250 -35.72 -32.90 -2.20
CA GLN A 250 -36.04 -32.47 -3.57
C GLN A 250 -37.12 -31.40 -3.55
N LEU A 251 -36.77 -30.18 -3.97
CA LEU A 251 -37.67 -29.03 -4.04
C LEU A 251 -37.90 -28.58 -5.48
N THR A 252 -39.09 -28.04 -5.76
CA THR A 252 -39.48 -27.52 -7.08
C THR A 252 -39.55 -26.01 -7.07
N GLU A 253 -40.34 -25.43 -6.17
CA GLU A 253 -40.47 -23.97 -6.10
C GLU A 253 -40.91 -23.50 -4.71
N ASN A 254 -42.12 -23.86 -4.25
CA ASN A 254 -42.66 -23.39 -2.97
C ASN A 254 -42.71 -24.50 -1.94
N PHE A 255 -42.13 -24.26 -0.77
CA PHE A 255 -42.16 -25.21 0.34
C PHE A 255 -42.87 -24.63 1.57
N VAL A 256 -43.43 -25.53 2.37
CA VAL A 256 -43.84 -25.30 3.74
C VAL A 256 -42.96 -26.17 4.63
N PHE A 257 -42.35 -25.56 5.63
CA PHE A 257 -41.48 -26.19 6.60
C PHE A 257 -42.11 -26.05 7.98
N THR A 258 -42.43 -27.18 8.59
CA THR A 258 -43.11 -27.25 9.89
C THR A 258 -42.17 -27.86 10.91
N LEU A 259 -42.00 -27.19 12.05
CA LEU A 259 -41.34 -27.73 13.24
C LEU A 259 -42.38 -28.07 14.30
N LYS A 260 -42.22 -29.22 14.94
CA LYS A 260 -43.10 -29.68 16.02
C LYS A 260 -42.33 -30.21 17.22
N GLU A 261 -42.74 -29.73 18.40
CA GLU A 261 -42.23 -30.13 19.70
C GLU A 261 -43.06 -31.30 20.26
N ALA A 262 -42.41 -32.43 20.58
CA ALA A 262 -43.08 -33.66 21.05
C ALA A 262 -42.52 -34.20 22.39
N SER A 263 -41.47 -33.58 22.91
CA SER A 263 -40.67 -34.06 24.04
C SER A 263 -40.86 -33.25 25.33
N HIS A 264 -41.77 -32.26 25.35
CA HIS A 264 -41.89 -31.24 26.40
C HIS A 264 -40.58 -30.48 26.67
N LYS A 265 -39.75 -30.27 25.65
CA LYS A 265 -38.46 -29.56 25.70
C LYS A 265 -38.52 -28.32 24.82
N GLY A 266 -38.25 -27.15 25.41
CA GLY A 266 -38.35 -25.88 24.70
C GLY A 266 -37.10 -25.52 23.90
N VAL A 267 -37.29 -24.78 22.81
CA VAL A 267 -36.22 -24.21 21.96
C VAL A 267 -36.60 -22.81 21.50
N TRP A 268 -35.61 -21.93 21.32
CA TRP A 268 -35.80 -20.66 20.64
C TRP A 268 -35.28 -20.76 19.21
N LEU A 269 -36.14 -20.45 18.25
CA LEU A 269 -35.88 -20.55 16.82
C LEU A 269 -35.67 -19.14 16.25
N ASP A 270 -34.63 -18.99 15.42
CA ASP A 270 -34.29 -17.72 14.76
C ASP A 270 -34.66 -17.79 13.27
N TYR A 271 -33.99 -18.67 12.51
CA TYR A 271 -34.28 -18.88 11.10
C TYR A 271 -33.97 -20.28 10.60
N VAL A 272 -34.50 -20.58 9.42
CA VAL A 272 -34.09 -21.73 8.61
C VAL A 272 -33.38 -21.24 7.34
N LEU A 273 -32.25 -21.84 7.03
CA LEU A 273 -31.54 -21.72 5.76
C LEU A 273 -31.89 -22.91 4.87
N VAL A 274 -32.23 -22.60 3.62
CA VAL A 274 -32.46 -23.59 2.56
C VAL A 274 -31.33 -23.46 1.55
N ILE A 275 -30.42 -24.43 1.54
CA ILE A 275 -29.14 -24.36 0.85
C ILE A 275 -29.15 -25.34 -0.32
N PRO A 276 -28.81 -24.93 -1.55
CA PRO A 276 -28.62 -25.86 -2.67
C PRO A 276 -27.59 -26.94 -2.31
N ALA A 277 -27.86 -28.20 -2.65
CA ALA A 277 -27.01 -29.33 -2.27
C ALA A 277 -25.56 -29.16 -2.76
N GLU A 278 -25.35 -28.58 -3.95
CA GLU A 278 -24.01 -28.31 -4.48
C GLU A 278 -23.20 -27.25 -3.70
N GLN A 279 -23.83 -26.46 -2.83
CA GLN A 279 -23.16 -25.41 -2.03
C GLN A 279 -23.09 -25.75 -0.54
N TYR A 280 -23.66 -26.88 -0.12
CA TYR A 280 -23.64 -27.29 1.28
C TYR A 280 -22.26 -27.85 1.68
N SER A 281 -21.78 -27.44 2.85
CA SER A 281 -20.63 -28.05 3.53
C SER A 281 -20.90 -28.04 5.04
N GLU A 282 -20.29 -28.97 5.79
CA GLU A 282 -20.46 -29.03 7.25
C GLU A 282 -19.98 -27.76 7.97
N ASN A 283 -19.08 -26.99 7.34
CA ASN A 283 -18.58 -25.71 7.88
C ASN A 283 -19.70 -24.68 8.11
N VAL A 284 -20.85 -24.83 7.43
CA VAL A 284 -22.04 -23.97 7.64
C VAL A 284 -22.63 -24.16 9.04
N LEU A 285 -22.36 -25.29 9.71
CA LEU A 285 -22.84 -25.61 11.05
C LEU A 285 -21.94 -25.04 12.16
N SER A 286 -20.69 -24.68 11.84
CA SER A 286 -19.71 -24.17 12.79
C SER A 286 -19.59 -22.64 12.76
N GLU A 287 -19.27 -22.06 13.91
CA GLU A 287 -18.90 -20.65 14.03
C GLU A 287 -17.61 -20.35 13.24
N GLU A 288 -17.56 -19.22 12.55
CA GLU A 288 -16.37 -18.74 11.86
C GLU A 288 -15.32 -18.23 12.87
N PRO A 289 -14.04 -18.52 12.64
CA PRO A 289 -12.97 -18.02 13.49
C PRO A 289 -12.88 -16.48 13.41
N VAL A 290 -12.46 -15.86 14.51
CA VAL A 290 -12.25 -14.41 14.56
C VAL A 290 -11.05 -14.04 13.71
N ASP A 291 -11.26 -13.24 12.67
CA ASP A 291 -10.19 -12.73 11.83
C ASP A 291 -9.33 -11.69 12.59
N ASN A 292 -8.08 -12.07 12.88
CA ASN A 292 -7.07 -11.19 13.47
C ASN A 292 -5.94 -10.86 12.47
N THR A 293 -6.10 -11.18 11.19
CA THR A 293 -5.05 -11.02 10.16
C THR A 293 -4.55 -9.58 10.07
N GLY A 294 -5.47 -8.61 10.07
CA GLY A 294 -5.12 -7.19 10.01
C GLY A 294 -4.29 -6.73 11.21
N ALA A 295 -4.61 -7.19 12.41
CA ALA A 295 -3.84 -6.89 13.62
C ALA A 295 -2.47 -7.58 13.59
N PHE A 296 -2.43 -8.84 13.15
CA PHE A 296 -1.19 -9.61 13.03
C PHE A 296 -0.19 -8.96 12.07
N ILE A 297 -0.62 -8.60 10.86
CA ILE A 297 0.26 -7.94 9.88
C ILE A 297 0.75 -6.59 10.42
N LYS A 298 -0.13 -5.83 11.06
CA LYS A 298 0.20 -4.50 11.58
C LYS A 298 1.19 -4.57 12.74
N ASP A 299 0.93 -5.40 13.73
CA ASP A 299 1.65 -5.39 15.00
C ASP A 299 2.84 -6.36 15.00
N CYS A 300 2.82 -7.40 14.16
CA CYS A 300 3.83 -8.47 14.09
C CYS A 300 4.59 -8.52 12.76
N GLY A 301 4.20 -7.73 11.75
CA GLY A 301 4.85 -7.72 10.42
C GLY A 301 6.16 -6.95 10.34
N HIS A 302 6.61 -6.34 11.44
CA HIS A 302 7.89 -5.64 11.49
C HIS A 302 9.06 -6.61 11.30
N ASN A 303 10.16 -6.13 10.68
CA ASN A 303 11.39 -6.90 10.47
C ASN A 303 11.16 -8.28 9.80
N HIS A 304 10.35 -8.33 8.75
CA HIS A 304 10.03 -9.57 8.01
C HIS A 304 9.45 -10.68 8.91
N PHE A 305 8.59 -10.32 9.87
CA PHE A 305 7.98 -11.25 10.83
C PHE A 305 9.00 -11.95 11.75
N PHE A 306 10.20 -11.39 11.90
CA PHE A 306 11.19 -11.92 12.81
C PHE A 306 10.73 -11.73 14.26
N MET A 307 10.70 -12.84 15.00
CA MET A 307 10.33 -12.90 16.41
C MET A 307 11.54 -13.37 17.20
N ASP A 308 11.90 -12.63 18.26
CA ASP A 308 12.94 -13.07 19.18
C ASP A 308 12.35 -13.93 20.32
N ASN A 309 13.23 -14.55 21.11
CA ASN A 309 12.83 -15.38 22.26
C ASN A 309 12.29 -14.58 23.45
N TYR A 310 12.30 -13.25 23.40
CA TYR A 310 11.82 -12.36 24.46
C TYR A 310 10.51 -11.67 24.08
N THR A 311 10.00 -11.91 22.87
CA THR A 311 8.77 -11.30 22.39
C THR A 311 7.62 -11.93 23.15
N GLU A 312 6.98 -11.16 24.03
CA GLU A 312 5.81 -11.57 24.81
C GLU A 312 4.54 -10.89 24.29
N GLY A 313 3.38 -11.50 24.57
CA GLY A 313 2.07 -10.97 24.22
C GLY A 313 1.56 -11.43 22.85
N PHE A 314 0.71 -10.60 22.23
CA PHE A 314 -0.13 -10.98 21.07
C PHE A 314 0.65 -11.67 19.94
N CYS A 315 1.80 -11.14 19.53
CA CYS A 315 2.57 -11.71 18.43
C CYS A 315 3.13 -13.10 18.75
N ASN A 316 3.56 -13.34 19.99
CA ASN A 316 4.04 -14.65 20.41
C ASN A 316 2.91 -15.67 20.39
N ASP A 317 1.78 -15.32 21.01
CA ASP A 317 0.60 -16.18 21.12
C ASP A 317 0.01 -16.51 19.74
N ALA A 318 -0.04 -15.52 18.84
CA ALA A 318 -0.55 -15.69 17.49
C ALA A 318 0.37 -16.59 16.64
N VAL A 319 1.69 -16.36 16.66
CA VAL A 319 2.66 -17.20 15.94
C VAL A 319 2.65 -18.63 16.50
N PHE A 320 2.61 -18.78 17.82
CA PHE A 320 2.53 -20.09 18.46
C PHE A 320 1.27 -20.84 18.02
N SER A 321 0.10 -20.19 18.07
CA SER A 321 -1.17 -20.80 17.68
C SER A 321 -1.19 -21.20 16.20
N LEU A 322 -0.75 -20.31 15.31
CA LEU A 322 -0.72 -20.55 13.87
C LEU A 322 0.24 -21.70 13.52
N THR A 323 1.44 -21.70 14.10
CA THR A 323 2.44 -22.73 13.83
C THR A 323 2.07 -24.08 14.45
N ALA A 324 1.40 -24.10 15.61
CA ALA A 324 0.90 -25.32 16.21
C ALA A 324 -0.24 -25.95 15.38
N ASP A 325 -1.16 -25.13 14.86
CA ASP A 325 -2.23 -25.59 13.97
C ASP A 325 -1.64 -26.13 12.65
N TYR A 326 -0.77 -25.36 12.00
CA TYR A 326 -0.13 -25.76 10.74
C TYR A 326 0.70 -27.04 10.84
N ASN A 327 1.49 -27.18 11.92
CA ASN A 327 2.33 -28.37 12.13
C ASN A 327 1.61 -29.51 12.86
N ASN A 328 0.32 -29.32 13.19
CA ASN A 328 -0.47 -30.27 13.97
C ASN A 328 0.20 -30.66 15.31
N GLY A 329 0.84 -29.68 15.96
CA GLY A 329 1.56 -29.83 17.22
C GLY A 329 3.02 -29.37 17.18
N ALA A 330 3.77 -29.76 18.20
CA ALA A 330 5.18 -29.40 18.35
C ALA A 330 6.08 -30.32 17.49
N LEU A 331 7.02 -29.71 16.77
CA LEU A 331 8.00 -30.44 15.95
C LEU A 331 9.22 -30.88 16.78
N PRO A 332 9.75 -32.11 16.57
CA PRO A 332 11.01 -32.54 17.17
C PRO A 332 12.22 -31.69 16.71
N CYS A 333 13.18 -31.45 17.59
CA CYS A 333 14.34 -30.58 17.32
C CYS A 333 15.16 -31.02 16.10
N HIS A 334 15.60 -32.29 16.08
CA HIS A 334 16.45 -32.85 15.03
C HIS A 334 17.71 -32.03 14.70
N CYS A 335 18.41 -31.51 15.71
CA CYS A 335 19.67 -30.80 15.50
C CYS A 335 20.73 -31.72 14.89
N ASP A 336 21.45 -31.21 13.89
CA ASP A 336 22.49 -31.93 13.17
C ASP A 336 23.71 -32.19 14.06
N PHE A 337 24.23 -33.41 14.03
CA PHE A 337 25.34 -33.83 14.89
C PHE A 337 26.63 -33.05 14.60
N ASP A 338 26.93 -32.79 13.32
CA ASP A 338 28.16 -32.14 12.90
C ASP A 338 28.03 -30.61 12.90
N GLY A 339 26.83 -30.07 12.72
CA GLY A 339 26.59 -28.63 12.64
C GLY A 339 26.12 -27.94 13.93
N SER A 340 25.60 -28.67 14.91
CA SER A 340 25.09 -28.11 16.17
C SER A 340 26.05 -28.29 17.36
N LEU A 341 25.88 -27.47 18.39
CA LEU A 341 26.57 -27.53 19.68
C LEU A 341 25.83 -28.40 20.71
N SER A 342 24.53 -28.65 20.49
CA SER A 342 23.65 -29.44 21.36
C SER A 342 22.45 -29.95 20.58
N PHE A 343 21.86 -31.07 21.04
CA PHE A 343 20.61 -31.62 20.50
C PHE A 343 19.36 -31.01 21.12
N GLU A 344 19.52 -30.18 22.16
CA GLU A 344 18.42 -29.43 22.76
C GLU A 344 18.22 -28.12 21.99
N CYS A 345 17.04 -27.96 21.39
CA CYS A 345 16.64 -26.74 20.70
C CYS A 345 15.85 -25.80 21.61
N GLU A 346 15.73 -24.55 21.19
CA GLU A 346 14.93 -23.55 21.88
C GLU A 346 13.45 -23.94 21.94
N LYS A 347 12.78 -23.67 23.07
CA LYS A 347 11.37 -24.06 23.27
C LYS A 347 10.41 -23.37 22.30
N PHE A 348 10.71 -22.12 21.94
CA PHE A 348 9.99 -21.34 20.95
C PHE A 348 10.78 -21.36 19.64
N GLY A 349 10.12 -21.56 18.50
CA GLY A 349 10.77 -21.67 17.17
C GLY A 349 11.53 -22.98 16.90
N GLY A 350 12.12 -23.60 17.93
CA GLY A 350 12.85 -24.86 17.79
C GLY A 350 14.23 -24.69 17.13
N GLN A 351 14.84 -23.51 17.23
CA GLN A 351 16.16 -23.25 16.70
C GLN A 351 17.23 -24.02 17.50
N CYS A 352 18.05 -24.80 16.79
CA CYS A 352 19.19 -25.49 17.38
C CYS A 352 20.38 -24.53 17.57
N PRO A 353 21.22 -24.74 18.60
CA PRO A 353 22.41 -23.92 18.81
C PRO A 353 23.50 -24.29 17.81
N CYS A 354 23.61 -23.54 16.71
CA CYS A 354 24.53 -23.85 15.62
C CYS A 354 25.98 -23.49 15.94
N LYS A 355 26.93 -24.27 15.38
CA LYS A 355 28.35 -23.94 15.37
C LYS A 355 28.59 -22.62 14.59
N PRO A 356 29.74 -21.95 14.81
CA PRO A 356 30.08 -20.75 14.05
C PRO A 356 29.98 -20.99 12.54
N ASN A 357 29.40 -20.04 11.82
CA ASN A 357 29.19 -20.09 10.37
C ASN A 357 28.28 -21.22 9.86
N VAL A 358 27.51 -21.88 10.74
CA VAL A 358 26.42 -22.81 10.39
C VAL A 358 25.07 -22.11 10.65
N ILE A 359 24.07 -22.38 9.82
CA ILE A 359 22.70 -21.84 9.90
C ILE A 359 21.64 -22.94 9.67
N GLY A 360 20.38 -22.55 9.77
CA GLY A 360 19.22 -23.43 9.63
C GLY A 360 18.67 -23.83 10.99
N ARG A 361 17.38 -24.17 11.04
CA ARG A 361 16.72 -24.60 12.29
C ARG A 361 17.44 -25.78 12.92
N ARG A 362 17.96 -26.71 12.11
CA ARG A 362 18.67 -27.91 12.54
C ARG A 362 20.20 -27.79 12.41
N CYS A 363 20.72 -26.63 12.01
CA CYS A 363 22.15 -26.41 11.80
C CYS A 363 22.74 -27.31 10.71
N GLU A 364 22.02 -27.53 9.62
CA GLU A 364 22.39 -28.47 8.56
C GLU A 364 23.14 -27.84 7.36
N ALA A 365 23.36 -26.51 7.38
CA ALA A 365 23.93 -25.79 6.24
C ALA A 365 24.90 -24.70 6.67
N CYS A 366 25.87 -24.39 5.81
CA CYS A 366 26.73 -23.23 6.03
C CYS A 366 25.95 -21.92 5.90
N ARG A 367 26.35 -20.93 6.71
CA ARG A 367 25.87 -19.55 6.62
C ARG A 367 26.12 -19.01 5.22
N THR A 368 25.19 -18.21 4.70
CA THR A 368 25.39 -17.46 3.45
C THR A 368 26.77 -16.77 3.46
N GLY A 369 27.56 -17.00 2.40
CA GLY A 369 28.96 -16.55 2.34
C GLY A 369 29.99 -17.58 2.83
N PHE A 370 29.57 -18.79 3.19
CA PHE A 370 30.42 -19.92 3.55
C PHE A 370 30.00 -21.20 2.83
N TYR A 371 30.95 -22.12 2.63
CA TYR A 371 30.73 -23.40 1.94
C TYR A 371 31.48 -24.56 2.61
N GLY A 372 31.15 -25.79 2.22
CA GLY A 372 31.88 -26.99 2.62
C GLY A 372 31.47 -27.59 3.97
N PHE A 373 30.16 -27.65 4.25
CA PHE A 373 29.61 -28.27 5.46
C PHE A 373 30.21 -29.67 5.70
N PRO A 374 30.60 -30.03 6.94
CA PRO A 374 30.34 -29.32 8.20
C PRO A 374 31.35 -28.23 8.58
N ASP A 375 32.57 -28.27 8.03
CA ASP A 375 33.63 -27.30 8.32
C ASP A 375 33.53 -26.07 7.41
N CYS A 376 32.55 -25.22 7.68
CA CYS A 376 32.21 -24.08 6.84
C CYS A 376 33.35 -23.06 6.70
N LYS A 377 33.84 -22.89 5.46
CA LYS A 377 34.90 -21.94 5.07
C LYS A 377 34.32 -20.73 4.35
N PRO A 378 34.90 -19.52 4.50
CA PRO A 378 34.41 -18.34 3.79
C PRO A 378 34.60 -18.48 2.28
N CYS A 379 33.64 -17.98 1.49
CA CYS A 379 33.76 -17.89 0.04
C CYS A 379 34.90 -16.91 -0.37
N ASP A 380 35.65 -17.21 -1.42
CA ASP A 380 36.55 -16.24 -2.11
C ASP A 380 35.85 -15.63 -3.33
N CYS A 381 34.68 -15.05 -3.11
CA CYS A 381 33.90 -14.36 -4.13
C CYS A 381 33.84 -12.84 -3.81
N PRO A 382 33.62 -11.98 -4.82
CA PRO A 382 33.30 -10.58 -4.56
C PRO A 382 32.10 -10.47 -3.62
N SER A 383 31.96 -9.33 -2.94
CA SER A 383 30.84 -9.05 -2.03
C SER A 383 29.45 -9.18 -2.67
N THR A 384 29.37 -9.34 -3.99
CA THR A 384 28.14 -9.32 -4.76
C THR A 384 27.82 -10.63 -5.46
N ALA A 385 28.68 -11.65 -5.32
CA ALA A 385 28.43 -13.00 -5.78
C ALA A 385 28.38 -13.96 -4.58
N LEU A 386 27.42 -14.87 -4.59
CA LEU A 386 27.35 -15.97 -3.63
C LEU A 386 28.19 -17.13 -4.14
N CYS A 387 28.82 -17.90 -3.26
CA CYS A 387 29.45 -19.15 -3.68
C CYS A 387 28.50 -20.33 -3.55
N GLU A 388 28.72 -21.33 -4.39
CA GLU A 388 28.05 -22.62 -4.35
C GLU A 388 28.43 -23.37 -3.05
N THR A 389 27.45 -24.00 -2.42
CA THR A 389 27.54 -24.43 -1.02
C THR A 389 28.49 -25.61 -0.76
N TYR A 390 28.91 -26.33 -1.79
CA TYR A 390 29.76 -27.52 -1.67
C TYR A 390 31.17 -27.30 -2.23
N THR A 391 31.26 -26.72 -3.41
CA THR A 391 32.48 -26.46 -4.18
C THR A 391 33.15 -25.14 -3.81
N GLY A 392 32.36 -24.13 -3.43
CA GLY A 392 32.83 -22.77 -3.21
C GLY A 392 33.02 -21.95 -4.49
N GLU A 393 32.60 -22.45 -5.66
CA GLU A 393 32.65 -21.71 -6.92
C GLU A 393 31.67 -20.53 -6.90
N CYS A 394 32.07 -19.39 -7.46
CA CYS A 394 31.23 -18.19 -7.46
C CYS A 394 30.07 -18.31 -8.46
N ILE A 395 28.86 -18.06 -7.97
CA ILE A 395 27.65 -17.97 -8.77
C ILE A 395 27.55 -16.53 -9.27
N CYS A 396 27.87 -16.33 -10.54
CA CYS A 396 27.89 -15.00 -11.14
C CYS A 396 26.49 -14.44 -11.43
N PRO A 397 26.30 -13.12 -11.32
CA PRO A 397 25.09 -12.44 -11.78
C PRO A 397 24.82 -12.68 -13.27
N VAL A 398 23.60 -12.34 -13.70
CA VAL A 398 23.18 -12.53 -15.09
C VAL A 398 24.15 -11.80 -16.04
N ARG A 399 24.61 -12.50 -17.08
CA ARG A 399 25.55 -11.97 -18.10
C ARG A 399 26.94 -11.57 -17.58
N VAL A 400 27.34 -12.10 -16.42
CA VAL A 400 28.70 -11.95 -15.86
C VAL A 400 29.44 -13.30 -15.94
N THR A 401 30.76 -13.25 -16.10
CA THR A 401 31.68 -14.38 -16.19
C THR A 401 33.00 -14.09 -15.46
N GLY A 402 33.90 -15.07 -15.44
CA GLY A 402 35.18 -15.05 -14.74
C GLY A 402 35.11 -15.78 -13.40
N GLU A 403 36.26 -16.29 -12.91
CA GLU A 403 36.35 -17.01 -11.62
C GLU A 403 35.89 -16.14 -10.44
N LYS A 404 36.04 -14.81 -10.58
CA LYS A 404 35.62 -13.81 -9.59
C LYS A 404 34.44 -12.97 -10.06
N CYS A 405 33.67 -13.42 -11.07
CA CYS A 405 32.48 -12.72 -11.55
C CYS A 405 32.71 -11.21 -11.80
N ASP A 406 33.83 -10.88 -12.44
CA ASP A 406 34.34 -9.52 -12.64
C ASP A 406 34.36 -9.10 -14.12
N GLN A 407 33.84 -9.95 -15.01
CA GLN A 407 33.86 -9.72 -16.45
C GLN A 407 32.46 -9.85 -17.04
N CYS A 408 32.08 -8.94 -17.93
CA CYS A 408 30.89 -9.12 -18.73
C CYS A 408 31.12 -10.22 -19.78
N ILE A 409 30.09 -10.99 -20.09
CA ILE A 409 30.14 -11.89 -21.25
C ILE A 409 30.22 -11.09 -22.56
N ALA A 410 30.58 -11.75 -23.67
CA ALA A 410 30.62 -11.09 -24.96
C ALA A 410 29.27 -10.44 -25.33
N TYR A 411 29.33 -9.29 -26.02
CA TYR A 411 28.16 -8.50 -26.46
C TYR A 411 27.36 -7.87 -25.31
N THR A 412 28.00 -7.71 -24.15
CA THR A 412 27.42 -7.05 -22.96
C THR A 412 28.42 -6.05 -22.36
N TYR A 413 27.92 -5.08 -21.61
CA TYR A 413 28.68 -3.96 -21.05
C TYR A 413 28.10 -3.52 -19.69
N GLY A 414 28.75 -2.56 -19.03
CA GLY A 414 28.21 -1.91 -17.85
C GLY A 414 28.12 -2.84 -16.66
N PHE A 415 29.24 -3.40 -16.24
CA PHE A 415 29.30 -4.29 -15.08
C PHE A 415 28.79 -3.58 -13.82
N ASP A 416 27.63 -4.02 -13.33
CA ASP A 416 27.13 -3.70 -12.01
C ASP A 416 27.25 -4.93 -11.10
N PRO A 417 27.85 -4.79 -9.91
CA PRO A 417 28.05 -5.91 -9.01
C PRO A 417 26.75 -6.67 -8.63
N ILE A 418 25.60 -6.00 -8.58
CA ILE A 418 24.31 -6.57 -8.14
C ILE A 418 23.45 -6.98 -9.35
N ILE A 419 23.36 -6.13 -10.38
CA ILE A 419 22.47 -6.31 -11.52
C ILE A 419 23.11 -7.22 -12.59
N GLY A 420 24.43 -7.22 -12.70
CA GLY A 420 25.18 -7.90 -13.75
C GLY A 420 25.50 -6.96 -14.92
N CYS A 421 25.50 -7.49 -16.15
CA CYS A 421 25.82 -6.71 -17.35
C CYS A 421 24.61 -6.53 -18.28
N GLU A 422 24.58 -5.42 -19.00
CA GLU A 422 23.56 -5.08 -19.99
C GLU A 422 23.98 -5.47 -21.40
N GLU A 423 23.02 -5.74 -22.29
CA GLU A 423 23.31 -6.09 -23.68
C GLU A 423 23.71 -4.86 -24.53
N CYS A 424 24.65 -5.08 -25.45
CA CYS A 424 25.06 -4.06 -26.41
C CYS A 424 23.97 -3.76 -27.45
N ASN A 425 23.29 -4.79 -27.97
CA ASN A 425 22.22 -4.65 -28.98
C ASN A 425 22.60 -3.74 -30.16
N CYS A 426 23.86 -3.81 -30.61
CA CYS A 426 24.31 -3.09 -31.78
C CYS A 426 23.62 -3.62 -33.04
N GLU A 427 23.12 -2.72 -33.90
CA GLU A 427 22.47 -3.07 -35.16
C GLU A 427 23.52 -3.57 -36.17
N PRO A 428 23.48 -4.84 -36.62
CA PRO A 428 24.49 -5.42 -37.50
C PRO A 428 24.74 -4.64 -38.79
N LEU A 429 23.71 -3.99 -39.34
CA LEU A 429 23.83 -3.18 -40.56
C LEU A 429 24.42 -1.78 -40.29
N GLY A 430 24.33 -1.28 -39.07
CA GLY A 430 24.75 0.06 -38.68
C GLY A 430 26.18 0.16 -38.15
N VAL A 431 26.78 -0.94 -37.72
CA VAL A 431 28.14 -0.97 -37.14
C VAL A 431 29.26 -1.19 -38.15
N VAL A 432 30.44 -0.65 -37.85
CA VAL A 432 31.66 -0.84 -38.65
C VAL A 432 32.12 -2.31 -38.56
N HIS A 433 32.45 -2.90 -39.71
CA HIS A 433 32.94 -4.28 -39.85
C HIS A 433 32.08 -5.39 -39.19
N GLY A 434 30.82 -5.11 -38.84
CA GLY A 434 29.96 -6.07 -38.13
C GLY A 434 30.33 -6.28 -36.66
N ASN A 435 31.06 -5.34 -36.04
CA ASN A 435 31.43 -5.43 -34.63
C ASN A 435 30.21 -5.18 -33.72
N LEU A 436 29.68 -6.24 -33.11
CA LEU A 436 28.54 -6.18 -32.20
C LEU A 436 28.94 -5.93 -30.74
N GLN A 437 30.24 -5.89 -30.45
CA GLN A 437 30.71 -5.54 -29.11
C GLN A 437 30.77 -4.02 -28.98
N CYS A 438 30.09 -3.52 -27.96
CA CYS A 438 30.06 -2.12 -27.61
C CYS A 438 31.13 -1.76 -26.59
N ASP A 439 31.30 -0.46 -26.34
CA ASP A 439 32.17 0.04 -25.28
C ASP A 439 31.74 -0.49 -23.91
N LEU A 440 32.68 -1.02 -23.12
CA LEU A 440 32.37 -1.66 -21.84
C LEU A 440 31.82 -0.71 -20.76
N SER A 441 32.04 0.61 -20.91
CA SER A 441 31.68 1.62 -19.90
C SER A 441 30.35 2.30 -20.19
N ASN A 442 30.06 2.62 -21.46
CA ASN A 442 28.87 3.38 -21.85
C ASN A 442 27.97 2.64 -22.85
N GLY A 443 28.42 1.50 -23.36
CA GLY A 443 27.64 0.63 -24.23
C GLY A 443 27.44 1.17 -25.64
N SER A 444 28.21 2.17 -26.05
CA SER A 444 28.13 2.73 -27.40
C SER A 444 28.76 1.80 -28.42
N CYS A 445 28.05 1.56 -29.52
CA CYS A 445 28.51 0.78 -30.65
C CYS A 445 29.31 1.67 -31.63
N GLU A 446 30.23 1.05 -32.37
CA GLU A 446 31.03 1.76 -33.38
C GLU A 446 30.23 1.92 -34.69
N CYS A 447 29.56 3.08 -34.84
CA CYS A 447 28.66 3.32 -35.96
C CYS A 447 29.38 3.65 -37.28
N LYS A 448 28.78 3.22 -38.40
CA LYS A 448 29.19 3.62 -39.74
C LYS A 448 29.03 5.13 -39.96
N PRO A 449 29.70 5.71 -40.98
CA PRO A 449 29.48 7.10 -41.36
C PRO A 449 27.99 7.40 -41.59
N ASN A 450 27.54 8.56 -41.10
CA ASN A 450 26.14 9.03 -41.15
C ASN A 450 25.11 8.19 -40.39
N VAL A 451 25.54 7.19 -39.61
CA VAL A 451 24.70 6.42 -38.68
C VAL A 451 24.98 6.90 -37.26
N VAL A 452 23.93 6.97 -36.43
CA VAL A 452 23.99 7.42 -35.04
C VAL A 452 23.05 6.61 -34.16
N GLY A 453 23.11 6.87 -32.87
CA GLY A 453 22.41 6.11 -31.84
C GLY A 453 23.38 5.19 -31.11
N ARG A 454 23.11 4.91 -29.84
CA ARG A 454 23.95 4.00 -29.03
C ARG A 454 24.13 2.65 -29.71
N THR A 455 23.08 2.17 -30.36
CA THR A 455 22.97 0.90 -31.07
C THR A 455 23.20 1.02 -32.57
N CYS A 456 23.53 2.20 -33.10
CA CYS A 456 23.71 2.46 -34.54
C CYS A 456 22.48 2.11 -35.40
N ASP A 457 21.29 2.46 -34.93
CA ASP A 457 20.00 2.04 -35.48
C ASP A 457 19.33 3.08 -36.40
N ARG A 458 19.91 4.28 -36.53
CA ARG A 458 19.30 5.38 -37.30
C ARG A 458 20.31 6.29 -37.96
N CYS A 459 19.86 7.12 -38.90
CA CYS A 459 20.72 8.08 -39.57
C CYS A 459 20.91 9.35 -38.72
N VAL A 460 22.04 10.03 -38.92
CA VAL A 460 22.23 11.40 -38.40
C VAL A 460 21.19 12.34 -39.02
N ALA A 461 20.82 13.41 -38.32
CA ALA A 461 19.90 14.41 -38.84
C ALA A 461 20.34 14.91 -40.23
N GLY A 462 19.37 15.13 -41.12
CA GLY A 462 19.64 15.49 -42.51
C GLY A 462 20.00 14.32 -43.43
N HIS A 463 19.89 13.07 -42.96
CA HIS A 463 20.06 11.88 -43.79
C HIS A 463 18.87 10.93 -43.65
N HIS A 464 18.62 10.13 -44.69
CA HIS A 464 17.50 9.20 -44.77
C HIS A 464 17.91 7.84 -45.35
N SER A 465 17.02 6.85 -45.26
CA SER A 465 17.21 5.50 -45.82
C SER A 465 18.34 4.70 -45.17
N PHE A 466 18.21 4.44 -43.86
CA PHE A 466 19.03 3.45 -43.15
C PHE A 466 19.00 2.08 -43.87
N PRO A 467 20.15 1.37 -44.03
CA PRO A 467 21.46 1.61 -43.41
C PRO A 467 22.43 2.47 -44.23
N TYR A 468 22.01 2.98 -45.39
CA TYR A 468 22.91 3.72 -46.28
C TYR A 468 23.02 5.21 -45.92
N CYS A 469 21.97 5.78 -45.30
CA CYS A 469 21.95 7.16 -44.80
C CYS A 469 22.41 8.18 -45.84
N GLN A 470 21.58 8.42 -46.85
CA GLN A 470 21.80 9.39 -47.91
C GLN A 470 21.39 10.79 -47.45
N GLN A 471 22.12 11.82 -47.87
CA GLN A 471 21.86 13.21 -47.48
C GLN A 471 20.58 13.73 -48.13
N CYS A 472 19.74 14.42 -47.35
CA CYS A 472 18.54 15.10 -47.83
C CYS A 472 18.88 16.40 -48.58
N ASP A 473 18.07 16.74 -49.59
CA ASP A 473 18.20 17.97 -50.38
C ASP A 473 17.37 19.12 -49.76
N CYS A 474 17.79 19.58 -48.58
CA CYS A 474 17.11 20.64 -47.83
C CYS A 474 18.01 21.87 -47.60
N ASP A 475 17.44 23.07 -47.69
CA ASP A 475 18.11 24.32 -47.31
C ASP A 475 18.14 24.45 -45.78
N LEU A 476 19.34 24.31 -45.21
CA LEU A 476 19.57 24.37 -43.77
C LEU A 476 19.06 25.66 -43.11
N ARG A 477 18.97 26.77 -43.84
CA ARG A 477 18.46 28.04 -43.29
C ARG A 477 16.97 27.94 -42.97
N GLY A 478 16.26 27.14 -43.74
CA GLY A 478 14.81 27.00 -43.67
C GLY A 478 14.32 25.76 -42.95
N THR A 479 15.19 24.83 -42.57
CA THR A 479 14.80 23.60 -41.86
C THR A 479 14.94 23.68 -40.35
N THR A 480 14.22 22.82 -39.64
CA THR A 480 14.42 22.57 -38.20
C THR A 480 15.69 21.75 -37.93
N LEU A 481 15.99 21.46 -36.65
CA LEU A 481 17.18 20.72 -36.24
C LEU A 481 17.24 19.28 -36.77
N ASP A 482 16.09 18.64 -36.97
CA ASP A 482 16.02 17.27 -37.52
C ASP A 482 16.21 17.24 -39.05
N ILE A 483 16.13 18.41 -39.70
CA ILE A 483 16.33 18.68 -41.12
C ILE A 483 15.32 17.99 -42.04
N CYS A 484 15.23 16.67 -42.02
CA CYS A 484 14.33 15.89 -42.86
C CYS A 484 13.88 14.59 -42.17
N ASP A 485 12.78 14.03 -42.66
CA ASP A 485 12.32 12.71 -42.27
C ASP A 485 13.29 11.60 -42.74
N GLN A 486 13.64 10.69 -41.84
CA GLN A 486 14.64 9.65 -42.10
C GLN A 486 14.13 8.52 -43.02
N PHE A 487 12.83 8.46 -43.31
CA PHE A 487 12.23 7.47 -44.19
C PHE A 487 11.80 8.08 -45.53
N THR A 488 11.14 9.24 -45.52
CA THR A 488 10.55 9.85 -46.73
C THR A 488 11.46 10.87 -47.41
N ALA A 489 12.52 11.32 -46.74
CA ALA A 489 13.38 12.44 -47.16
C ALA A 489 12.65 13.81 -47.24
N GLU A 490 11.46 13.93 -46.65
CA GLU A 490 10.71 15.19 -46.60
C GLU A 490 11.37 16.18 -45.64
N CYS A 491 11.64 17.41 -46.10
CA CYS A 491 12.29 18.45 -45.30
C CYS A 491 11.33 19.04 -44.26
N TYR A 492 11.82 19.21 -43.03
CA TYR A 492 11.06 19.84 -41.95
C TYR A 492 11.24 21.36 -41.97
N CYS A 493 10.32 22.08 -42.61
CA CYS A 493 10.43 23.54 -42.73
C CYS A 493 10.10 24.29 -41.43
N LYS A 494 10.84 25.37 -41.16
CA LYS A 494 10.55 26.35 -40.11
C LYS A 494 9.23 27.08 -40.38
N ALA A 495 8.66 27.70 -39.34
CA ALA A 495 7.29 28.21 -39.36
C ALA A 495 6.95 29.14 -40.55
N ASN A 496 7.85 30.04 -40.93
CA ASN A 496 7.65 31.01 -42.00
C ASN A 496 8.26 30.59 -43.35
N VAL A 497 8.63 29.32 -43.50
CA VAL A 497 9.31 28.77 -44.68
C VAL A 497 8.43 27.69 -45.33
N GLU A 498 8.50 27.58 -46.65
CA GLU A 498 7.80 26.60 -47.47
C GLU A 498 8.69 26.13 -48.64
N GLY A 499 8.15 25.22 -49.47
CA GLY A 499 8.88 24.56 -50.55
C GLY A 499 9.38 23.17 -50.16
N GLN A 500 9.61 22.30 -51.14
CA GLN A 500 10.06 20.92 -50.91
C GLN A 500 11.43 20.87 -50.23
N ALA A 501 12.31 21.84 -50.54
CA ALA A 501 13.64 21.97 -49.94
C ALA A 501 13.66 22.99 -48.78
N CYS A 502 12.52 23.54 -48.35
CA CYS A 502 12.45 24.63 -47.36
C CYS A 502 13.31 25.86 -47.73
N ASP A 503 13.33 26.21 -49.01
CA ASP A 503 14.16 27.27 -49.59
C ASP A 503 13.37 28.58 -49.88
N LEU A 504 12.05 28.58 -49.63
CA LEU A 504 11.15 29.70 -49.95
C LEU A 504 10.51 30.28 -48.69
N CYS A 505 10.42 31.60 -48.61
CA CYS A 505 9.63 32.27 -47.57
C CYS A 505 8.14 32.21 -47.90
N LYS A 506 7.32 31.87 -46.91
CA LYS A 506 5.85 31.93 -47.02
C LYS A 506 5.39 33.36 -47.33
N GLU A 507 4.23 33.46 -47.97
CA GLU A 507 3.60 34.75 -48.25
C GLU A 507 3.52 35.63 -46.99
N GLY A 508 3.91 36.90 -47.12
CA GLY A 508 3.95 37.82 -45.99
C GLY A 508 5.24 37.79 -45.18
N THR A 509 6.25 37.03 -45.60
CA THR A 509 7.56 36.96 -44.93
C THR A 509 8.73 37.10 -45.93
N PHE A 510 9.93 37.41 -45.45
CA PHE A 510 11.11 37.66 -46.28
C PHE A 510 12.41 37.30 -45.53
N ASN A 511 13.53 37.27 -46.26
CA ASN A 511 14.89 37.14 -45.72
C ASN A 511 15.11 35.87 -44.89
N ILE A 512 15.24 34.73 -45.56
CA ILE A 512 15.55 33.45 -44.89
C ILE A 512 16.95 33.47 -44.27
N GLN A 513 17.02 33.18 -42.97
CA GLN A 513 18.26 33.22 -42.17
C GLN A 513 18.40 31.97 -41.32
N LEU A 514 19.64 31.48 -41.18
CA LEU A 514 19.93 30.28 -40.39
C LEU A 514 19.61 30.50 -38.91
N GLU A 515 19.97 31.69 -38.40
CA GLU A 515 19.83 32.10 -37.01
C GLU A 515 18.38 32.46 -36.64
N ASN A 516 17.52 32.68 -37.63
CA ASN A 516 16.11 32.97 -37.39
C ASN A 516 15.36 31.66 -37.08
N PRO A 517 14.77 31.48 -35.88
CA PRO A 517 14.05 30.26 -35.51
C PRO A 517 12.81 30.01 -36.39
N ASP A 518 12.21 31.06 -36.94
CA ASP A 518 11.09 30.95 -37.88
C ASP A 518 11.55 30.86 -39.35
N GLY A 519 12.86 30.97 -39.60
CA GLY A 519 13.50 30.97 -40.92
C GLY A 519 13.37 32.32 -41.62
N CYS A 520 12.15 32.73 -41.94
CA CYS A 520 11.86 34.03 -42.56
C CYS A 520 11.26 35.03 -41.56
N THR A 521 11.56 36.31 -41.74
CA THR A 521 11.01 37.41 -40.93
C THR A 521 9.69 37.88 -41.52
N LYS A 522 8.67 38.12 -40.68
CA LYS A 522 7.38 38.65 -41.15
C LYS A 522 7.53 40.06 -41.75
N CYS A 523 6.75 40.39 -42.75
CA CYS A 523 6.70 41.73 -43.32
C CYS A 523 6.02 42.71 -42.36
N PHE A 524 6.62 43.90 -42.19
CA PHE A 524 5.98 45.02 -41.49
C PHE A 524 5.97 46.22 -42.43
N CYS A 525 4.80 46.49 -43.02
CA CYS A 525 4.61 47.60 -43.95
C CYS A 525 3.51 48.56 -43.49
N SER A 526 3.33 48.70 -42.16
CA SER A 526 2.35 49.61 -41.55
C SER A 526 0.93 49.49 -42.14
N GLY A 527 0.51 48.26 -42.44
CA GLY A 527 -0.81 47.96 -43.01
C GLY A 527 -1.01 48.35 -44.49
N LYS A 528 0.03 48.76 -45.21
CA LYS A 528 -0.06 49.16 -46.63
C LYS A 528 0.03 48.00 -47.61
N THR A 529 0.77 46.96 -47.25
CA THR A 529 0.98 45.76 -48.07
C THR A 529 1.46 44.63 -47.16
N THR A 530 1.25 43.38 -47.57
CA THR A 530 1.86 42.20 -46.94
C THR A 530 3.12 41.75 -47.68
N ARG A 531 3.38 42.30 -48.88
CA ARG A 531 4.54 41.94 -49.70
C ARG A 531 5.70 42.88 -49.41
N CYS A 532 6.83 42.31 -48.99
CA CYS A 532 8.07 43.03 -48.76
C CYS A 532 9.28 42.18 -49.18
N SER A 533 10.43 42.84 -49.36
CA SER A 533 11.70 42.19 -49.67
C SER A 533 12.84 42.87 -48.91
N SER A 534 13.98 42.20 -48.79
CA SER A 534 15.18 42.79 -48.19
C SER A 534 15.56 44.07 -48.93
N SER A 535 15.82 45.15 -48.19
CA SER A 535 16.22 46.44 -48.76
C SER A 535 17.70 46.45 -49.16
N GLN A 536 18.10 47.32 -50.08
CA GLN A 536 19.50 47.57 -50.45
C GLN A 536 20.14 48.72 -49.64
N LEU A 537 19.50 49.16 -48.54
CA LEU A 537 20.02 50.24 -47.70
C LEU A 537 21.21 49.73 -46.86
N TYR A 538 22.22 50.58 -46.67
CA TYR A 538 23.36 50.31 -45.80
C TYR A 538 23.26 51.13 -44.51
N ARG A 539 23.90 50.63 -43.45
CA ARG A 539 23.92 51.29 -42.13
C ARG A 539 25.10 52.25 -42.06
N ALA A 540 24.89 53.43 -41.47
CA ALA A 540 25.93 54.39 -41.14
C ALA A 540 26.08 54.47 -39.63
N GLN A 541 27.33 54.55 -39.16
CA GLN A 541 27.63 54.65 -37.74
C GLN A 541 27.52 56.10 -37.25
N VAL A 542 26.88 56.31 -36.10
CA VAL A 542 26.79 57.61 -35.44
C VAL A 542 27.70 57.58 -34.21
N GLN A 543 28.62 58.55 -34.12
CA GLN A 543 29.52 58.77 -32.99
C GLN A 543 29.59 60.27 -32.69
N ASP A 544 28.63 60.80 -31.94
CA ASP A 544 28.65 62.18 -31.43
C ASP A 544 28.53 62.18 -29.91
N MET A 545 29.44 62.87 -29.23
CA MET A 545 29.48 63.00 -27.76
C MET A 545 29.16 64.42 -27.29
N ARG A 546 28.68 65.29 -28.19
CA ARG A 546 28.21 66.65 -27.86
C ARG A 546 26.73 66.66 -27.51
N ASP A 547 26.33 67.61 -26.67
CA ASP A 547 24.92 67.87 -26.31
C ASP A 547 24.21 66.65 -25.67
N TRP A 548 24.96 65.84 -24.92
CA TRP A 548 24.37 64.82 -24.05
C TRP A 548 23.85 65.47 -22.77
N SER A 549 22.71 65.00 -22.27
CA SER A 549 22.10 65.50 -21.04
C SER A 549 21.89 64.36 -20.04
N LEU A 550 21.47 64.71 -18.83
CA LEU A 550 21.15 63.73 -17.79
C LEU A 550 19.64 63.72 -17.50
N ALA A 551 19.13 62.54 -17.18
CA ALA A 551 17.76 62.37 -16.75
C ALA A 551 17.68 61.37 -15.60
N VAL A 552 16.74 61.61 -14.69
CA VAL A 552 16.33 60.64 -13.68
C VAL A 552 15.17 59.85 -14.25
N ALA A 553 15.23 58.53 -14.15
CA ALA A 553 14.12 57.67 -14.54
C ALA A 553 13.67 56.81 -13.37
N ASP A 554 12.37 56.90 -13.06
CA ASP A 554 11.69 55.95 -12.19
C ASP A 554 10.91 54.96 -13.06
N VAL A 555 11.27 53.69 -12.94
CA VAL A 555 10.80 52.61 -13.81
C VAL A 555 10.08 51.58 -12.94
N GLU A 556 8.77 51.74 -12.84
CA GLU A 556 7.86 50.74 -12.28
C GLU A 556 7.02 50.12 -13.41
N LYS A 557 5.69 50.11 -13.31
CA LYS A 557 4.76 49.74 -14.40
C LYS A 557 4.63 50.83 -15.46
N THR A 558 5.06 52.05 -15.13
CA THR A 558 5.15 53.23 -16.00
C THR A 558 6.54 53.81 -15.90
N VAL A 559 6.98 54.53 -16.93
CA VAL A 559 8.29 55.19 -16.96
C VAL A 559 8.09 56.68 -16.78
N ASN A 560 8.61 57.24 -15.68
CA ASN A 560 8.60 58.68 -15.41
C ASN A 560 10.02 59.21 -15.58
N ILE A 561 10.19 60.22 -16.42
CA ILE A 561 11.50 60.81 -16.73
C ILE A 561 11.51 62.29 -16.38
N GLU A 562 12.50 62.69 -15.59
CA GLU A 562 12.77 64.07 -15.23
C GLU A 562 14.16 64.46 -15.74
N ASN A 563 14.22 65.47 -16.62
CA ASN A 563 15.50 65.99 -17.11
C ASN A 563 16.20 66.80 -16.02
N LEU A 564 17.50 66.57 -15.86
CA LEU A 564 18.33 67.27 -14.89
C LEU A 564 18.97 68.53 -15.50
N ILE A 565 19.25 69.50 -14.63
CA ILE A 565 19.95 70.74 -14.99
C ILE A 565 21.46 70.51 -15.05
N THR A 566 21.97 69.56 -14.28
CA THR A 566 23.38 69.14 -14.32
C THR A 566 23.74 68.59 -15.70
N GLU A 567 24.73 69.20 -16.34
CA GLU A 567 25.26 68.74 -17.63
C GLU A 567 26.49 67.86 -17.42
N PRO A 568 26.66 66.79 -18.22
CA PRO A 568 27.84 65.95 -18.15
C PRO A 568 29.06 66.67 -18.74
N GLU A 569 30.23 66.49 -18.13
CA GLU A 569 31.49 67.09 -18.59
C GLU A 569 32.10 66.28 -19.74
N GLN A 570 32.66 66.98 -20.75
CA GLN A 570 33.42 66.33 -21.80
C GLN A 570 34.82 65.93 -21.33
N LEU A 571 35.14 64.67 -21.51
CA LEU A 571 36.42 64.06 -21.17
C LEU A 571 37.15 63.59 -22.45
N ASP A 572 38.43 63.24 -22.32
CA ASP A 572 39.27 62.68 -23.39
C ASP A 572 39.19 63.46 -24.72
N SER A 573 39.31 64.80 -24.67
CA SER A 573 39.21 65.67 -25.85
C SER A 573 37.88 65.53 -26.63
N GLY A 574 36.78 65.25 -25.94
CA GLY A 574 35.43 65.17 -26.52
C GLY A 574 35.03 63.78 -27.01
N HIS A 575 35.78 62.72 -26.66
CA HIS A 575 35.46 61.34 -27.03
C HIS A 575 34.66 60.58 -25.97
N SER A 576 34.58 61.12 -24.75
CA SER A 576 33.83 60.54 -23.63
C SER A 576 33.15 61.64 -22.83
N ILE A 577 32.14 61.27 -22.04
CA ILE A 577 31.44 62.17 -21.12
C ILE A 577 31.48 61.56 -19.71
N GLY A 578 31.53 62.42 -18.69
CA GLY A 578 31.53 62.02 -17.29
C GLY A 578 30.63 62.91 -16.46
N VAL A 579 30.16 62.40 -15.32
CA VAL A 579 29.36 63.15 -14.35
C VAL A 579 29.72 62.69 -12.94
N ASP A 580 29.79 63.64 -12.01
CA ASP A 580 29.80 63.36 -10.58
C ASP A 580 28.36 63.27 -10.05
N LEU A 581 27.96 62.09 -9.57
CA LEU A 581 26.61 61.80 -9.10
C LEU A 581 26.36 62.20 -7.63
N THR A 582 27.31 62.88 -6.98
CA THR A 582 27.21 63.30 -5.57
C THR A 582 26.44 64.62 -5.34
N SER A 583 26.00 65.30 -6.40
CA SER A 583 25.24 66.55 -6.30
C SER A 583 23.83 66.38 -5.72
N ASP A 584 23.26 67.44 -5.11
CA ASP A 584 21.92 67.40 -4.46
C ASP A 584 20.79 66.91 -5.39
N ASP A 585 20.84 67.26 -6.68
CA ASP A 585 19.80 66.89 -7.65
C ASP A 585 19.92 65.44 -8.15
N THR A 586 21.09 64.80 -7.96
CA THR A 586 21.41 63.43 -8.38
C THR A 586 21.49 62.42 -7.21
N HIS A 587 21.61 62.92 -5.97
CA HIS A 587 21.83 62.08 -4.79
C HIS A 587 20.69 61.06 -4.59
N GLN A 588 21.05 59.78 -4.42
CA GLN A 588 20.13 58.64 -4.24
C GLN A 588 19.08 58.44 -5.35
N LYS A 589 19.30 58.98 -6.56
CA LYS A 589 18.42 58.78 -7.73
C LYS A 589 19.08 57.88 -8.78
N VAL A 590 18.26 57.21 -9.59
CA VAL A 590 18.75 56.41 -10.74
C VAL A 590 18.89 57.34 -11.95
N VAL A 591 20.14 57.64 -12.32
CA VAL A 591 20.48 58.59 -13.38
C VAL A 591 20.82 57.85 -14.68
N TYR A 592 20.42 58.46 -15.80
CA TYR A 592 20.68 58.02 -17.15
C TYR A 592 21.30 59.15 -17.98
N PHE A 593 22.22 58.77 -18.86
CA PHE A 593 22.67 59.61 -19.97
C PHE A 593 21.60 59.62 -21.07
N SER A 594 21.09 60.80 -21.39
CA SER A 594 20.19 61.03 -22.51
C SER A 594 21.01 61.38 -23.76
N ALA A 595 20.82 60.60 -24.81
CA ALA A 595 21.63 60.70 -26.03
C ALA A 595 21.43 62.02 -26.79
N SER A 596 22.51 62.46 -27.44
CA SER A 596 22.56 63.63 -28.32
C SER A 596 21.48 63.58 -29.43
N PRO A 597 20.97 64.73 -29.91
CA PRO A 597 20.04 64.80 -31.03
C PRO A 597 20.48 64.06 -32.29
N ALA A 598 21.79 63.85 -32.49
CA ALA A 598 22.33 63.07 -33.61
C ALA A 598 21.80 61.61 -33.66
N TYR A 599 21.52 61.01 -32.49
CA TYR A 599 21.01 59.64 -32.38
C TYR A 599 19.49 59.54 -32.60
N LEU A 600 18.77 60.67 -32.65
CA LEU A 600 17.30 60.71 -32.64
C LEU A 600 16.71 60.84 -34.05
N GLY A 601 15.38 60.85 -34.16
CA GLY A 601 14.64 60.97 -35.42
C GLY A 601 14.34 59.63 -36.08
N ASN A 602 14.26 59.60 -37.42
CA ASN A 602 14.00 58.36 -38.15
C ASN A 602 15.26 57.49 -38.19
N LYS A 603 15.20 56.37 -37.48
CA LYS A 603 16.28 55.39 -37.33
C LYS A 603 15.83 53.98 -37.74
N LEU A 604 14.90 53.85 -38.68
CA LEU A 604 14.46 52.54 -39.21
C LEU A 604 15.62 51.69 -39.76
N VAL A 605 16.64 52.33 -40.32
CA VAL A 605 17.85 51.65 -40.83
C VAL A 605 18.70 51.01 -39.71
N ALA A 606 18.45 51.34 -38.44
CA ALA A 606 19.12 50.74 -37.30
C ALA A 606 18.57 49.35 -36.94
N TYR A 607 17.37 48.98 -37.42
CA TYR A 607 16.79 47.65 -37.16
C TYR A 607 17.73 46.54 -37.66
N GLY A 608 18.01 45.55 -36.81
CA GLY A 608 19.00 44.50 -37.06
C GLY A 608 20.47 44.96 -37.10
N GLY A 609 20.76 46.19 -36.64
CA GLY A 609 22.10 46.66 -36.28
C GLY A 609 22.33 46.60 -34.76
N ALA A 610 23.40 47.21 -34.26
CA ALA A 610 23.74 47.22 -32.84
C ALA A 610 23.97 48.63 -32.29
N LEU A 611 23.58 48.85 -31.03
CA LEU A 611 23.98 50.02 -30.24
C LEU A 611 25.10 49.61 -29.29
N ASN A 612 26.28 50.19 -29.49
CA ASN A 612 27.49 49.89 -28.71
C ASN A 612 27.82 51.06 -27.79
N TYR A 613 28.09 50.78 -26.52
CA TYR A 613 28.51 51.78 -25.55
C TYR A 613 29.50 51.20 -24.55
N THR A 614 30.32 52.06 -23.97
CA THR A 614 31.30 51.70 -22.94
C THR A 614 31.03 52.52 -21.69
N ILE A 615 30.90 51.85 -20.55
CA ILE A 615 30.64 52.49 -19.25
C ILE A 615 31.78 52.21 -18.28
N PHE A 616 32.05 53.22 -17.46
CA PHE A 616 32.98 53.15 -16.34
C PHE A 616 32.33 53.89 -15.17
N TYR A 617 32.31 53.25 -13.99
CA TYR A 617 31.79 53.87 -12.78
C TYR A 617 32.60 53.45 -11.56
N THR A 618 32.53 54.26 -10.50
CA THR A 618 33.17 54.02 -9.21
C THR A 618 32.11 53.99 -8.10
N THR A 619 32.38 53.27 -7.00
CA THR A 619 31.42 53.10 -5.90
C THR A 619 31.96 53.64 -4.57
N GLY A 620 31.04 53.99 -3.67
CA GLY A 620 31.35 54.29 -2.26
C GLY A 620 31.68 53.05 -1.43
N LEU A 621 31.97 53.25 -0.13
CA LEU A 621 32.33 52.20 0.84
C LEU A 621 31.13 51.34 1.30
N PHE A 622 29.91 51.86 1.16
CA PHE A 622 28.67 51.22 1.57
C PHE A 622 27.69 51.21 0.39
N GLY A 623 26.71 50.30 0.41
CA GLY A 623 25.68 50.24 -0.63
C GLY A 623 25.47 48.87 -1.26
N GLY A 624 24.70 48.82 -2.35
CA GLY A 624 24.40 47.62 -3.11
C GLY A 624 24.19 47.86 -4.60
N ALA A 625 24.21 46.79 -5.39
CA ALA A 625 24.00 46.86 -6.84
C ALA A 625 22.53 47.15 -7.19
N LEU A 626 22.30 48.00 -8.19
CA LEU A 626 20.98 48.37 -8.66
C LEU A 626 20.58 47.55 -9.90
N SER A 627 19.39 46.94 -9.86
CA SER A 627 18.76 46.28 -11.01
C SER A 627 17.76 47.22 -11.68
N ARG A 628 18.15 47.81 -12.82
CA ARG A 628 17.36 48.76 -13.63
C ARG A 628 17.69 48.57 -15.11
N PRO A 629 16.84 49.03 -16.05
CA PRO A 629 17.12 48.94 -17.49
C PRO A 629 18.47 49.56 -17.83
N ASP A 630 19.23 48.91 -18.71
CA ASP A 630 20.52 49.40 -19.19
C ASP A 630 20.35 50.41 -20.33
N VAL A 631 19.40 50.12 -21.23
CA VAL A 631 19.04 51.00 -22.35
C VAL A 631 17.53 51.17 -22.39
N MET A 632 17.06 52.39 -22.59
CA MET A 632 15.65 52.68 -22.86
C MET A 632 15.50 53.45 -24.17
N LEU A 633 14.61 52.98 -25.04
CA LEU A 633 14.21 53.68 -26.26
C LEU A 633 12.81 54.25 -26.08
N TYR A 634 12.60 55.48 -26.53
CA TYR A 634 11.34 56.20 -26.33
C TYR A 634 10.81 56.83 -27.62
N SER A 635 9.51 56.67 -27.88
CA SER A 635 8.77 57.38 -28.92
C SER A 635 7.27 57.48 -28.58
N GLY A 636 6.73 58.70 -28.53
CA GLY A 636 5.32 58.96 -28.24
C GLY A 636 4.97 58.59 -26.80
N ASP A 637 4.23 57.50 -26.62
CA ASP A 637 3.91 56.94 -25.29
C ASP A 637 4.54 55.54 -25.09
N LEU A 638 5.43 55.13 -26.00
CA LEU A 638 6.00 53.78 -26.04
C LEU A 638 7.45 53.79 -25.56
N TYR A 639 7.71 53.00 -24.52
CA TYR A 639 9.04 52.72 -23.98
C TYR A 639 9.44 51.27 -24.25
N LEU A 640 10.68 51.08 -24.68
CA LEU A 640 11.28 49.76 -24.85
C LEU A 640 12.53 49.68 -23.97
N LEU A 641 12.53 48.72 -23.06
CA LEU A 641 13.54 48.56 -22.02
C LEU A 641 14.42 47.35 -22.36
N HIS A 642 15.73 47.53 -22.27
CA HIS A 642 16.71 46.45 -22.39
C HIS A 642 17.40 46.23 -21.04
N PHE A 643 17.57 44.97 -20.66
CA PHE A 643 18.29 44.55 -19.46
C PHE A 643 19.44 43.65 -19.89
N ALA A 644 20.68 44.06 -19.60
CA ALA A 644 21.85 43.26 -19.93
C ALA A 644 22.00 42.09 -18.94
N LEU A 645 22.30 40.90 -19.47
CA LEU A 645 22.57 39.70 -18.67
C LEU A 645 23.81 39.88 -17.78
N GLU A 646 24.84 40.55 -18.31
CA GLU A 646 26.06 40.90 -17.60
C GLU A 646 26.04 42.38 -17.19
N GLN A 647 26.43 42.64 -15.95
CA GLN A 647 26.43 43.97 -15.32
C GLN A 647 27.88 44.45 -15.10
N PRO A 648 28.18 45.74 -15.32
CA PRO A 648 29.55 46.24 -15.22
C PRO A 648 30.09 46.11 -13.80
N ALA A 649 31.36 45.73 -13.66
CA ALA A 649 32.05 45.76 -12.37
C ALA A 649 32.60 47.17 -12.08
N ALA A 650 32.56 47.58 -10.82
CA ALA A 650 33.13 48.86 -10.38
C ALA A 650 34.61 48.97 -10.78
N THR A 651 35.05 50.19 -11.10
CA THR A 651 36.42 50.55 -11.50
C THR A 651 36.96 49.83 -12.75
N THR A 652 36.09 49.20 -13.55
CA THR A 652 36.45 48.58 -14.83
C THR A 652 35.69 49.21 -15.99
N ARG A 653 36.33 49.26 -17.17
CA ARG A 653 35.65 49.69 -18.40
C ARG A 653 34.87 48.50 -18.95
N TYR A 654 33.56 48.62 -19.01
CA TYR A 654 32.65 47.60 -19.52
C TYR A 654 32.11 48.02 -20.88
N ALA A 655 32.37 47.21 -21.90
CA ALA A 655 31.84 47.41 -23.25
C ALA A 655 30.59 46.56 -23.43
N ALA A 656 29.48 47.20 -23.78
CA ALA A 656 28.19 46.56 -24.02
C ALA A 656 27.74 46.78 -25.46
N SER A 657 26.99 45.82 -25.99
CA SER A 657 26.39 45.86 -27.31
C SER A 657 24.97 45.29 -27.23
N VAL A 658 23.99 46.02 -27.76
CA VAL A 658 22.61 45.54 -27.88
C VAL A 658 22.18 45.52 -29.33
N ASP A 659 21.77 44.35 -29.83
CA ASP A 659 21.18 44.24 -31.16
C ASP A 659 19.78 44.85 -31.15
N ILE A 660 19.50 45.71 -32.13
CA ILE A 660 18.24 46.42 -32.29
C ILE A 660 17.22 45.50 -32.98
N VAL A 661 16.77 44.49 -32.25
CA VAL A 661 15.74 43.52 -32.61
C VAL A 661 14.79 43.30 -31.43
N GLU A 662 13.53 42.97 -31.70
CA GLU A 662 12.47 42.94 -30.69
C GLU A 662 12.73 41.98 -29.53
N THR A 663 13.47 40.89 -29.76
CA THR A 663 13.82 39.89 -28.73
C THR A 663 14.66 40.44 -27.59
N ASN A 664 15.36 41.56 -27.80
CA ASN A 664 16.21 42.19 -26.78
C ASN A 664 15.48 43.24 -25.94
N PHE A 665 14.22 43.54 -26.24
CA PHE A 665 13.48 44.60 -25.56
C PHE A 665 12.19 44.07 -24.93
N VAL A 666 11.82 44.68 -23.81
CA VAL A 666 10.55 44.46 -23.12
C VAL A 666 9.82 45.78 -22.90
N LEU A 667 8.51 45.70 -22.73
CA LEU A 667 7.68 46.82 -22.31
C LEU A 667 7.85 47.07 -20.80
N PRO A 668 7.50 48.26 -20.28
CA PRO A 668 7.49 48.53 -18.82
C PRO A 668 6.62 47.57 -18.01
N THR A 669 5.62 46.95 -18.65
CA THR A 669 4.79 45.90 -18.04
C THR A 669 5.48 44.54 -17.90
N GLY A 670 6.69 44.37 -18.47
CA GLY A 670 7.46 43.13 -18.48
C GLY A 670 7.15 42.18 -19.65
N PHE A 671 6.24 42.55 -20.56
CA PHE A 671 5.95 41.73 -21.74
C PHE A 671 7.02 41.92 -22.83
N PRO A 672 7.39 40.87 -23.60
CA PRO A 672 8.30 41.00 -24.73
C PRO A 672 7.81 42.04 -25.74
N ALA A 673 8.73 42.84 -26.27
CA ALA A 673 8.41 43.79 -27.32
C ALA A 673 8.02 43.05 -28.60
N THR A 674 7.08 43.61 -29.34
CA THR A 674 6.75 43.15 -30.70
C THR A 674 7.59 43.90 -31.72
N ARG A 675 7.79 43.28 -32.89
CA ARG A 675 8.47 43.92 -34.01
C ARG A 675 7.78 45.21 -34.45
N GLU A 676 6.45 45.22 -34.43
CA GLU A 676 5.61 46.38 -34.72
C GLU A 676 5.95 47.55 -33.80
N GLN A 677 6.06 47.29 -32.49
CA GLN A 677 6.41 48.28 -31.48
C GLN A 677 7.82 48.81 -31.66
N LEU A 678 8.81 47.94 -31.89
CA LEU A 678 10.19 48.38 -32.14
C LEU A 678 10.30 49.24 -33.42
N MET A 679 9.65 48.82 -34.50
CA MET A 679 9.62 49.58 -35.75
C MET A 679 8.92 50.94 -35.58
N GLN A 680 7.85 51.01 -34.78
CA GLN A 680 7.18 52.27 -34.44
C GLN A 680 8.10 53.22 -33.67
N VAL A 681 8.86 52.71 -32.70
CA VAL A 681 9.84 53.52 -31.95
C VAL A 681 10.95 54.03 -32.86
N LEU A 682 11.51 53.19 -33.72
CA LEU A 682 12.59 53.58 -34.64
C LEU A 682 12.13 54.54 -35.75
N GLN A 683 10.85 54.54 -36.13
CA GLN A 683 10.32 55.48 -37.12
C GLN A 683 10.46 56.94 -36.65
N ARG A 684 10.33 57.18 -35.35
CA ARG A 684 10.43 58.51 -34.74
C ARG A 684 11.04 58.39 -33.34
N LEU A 685 12.32 58.04 -33.27
CA LEU A 685 13.01 57.89 -32.00
C LEU A 685 13.18 59.26 -31.33
N GLN A 686 12.59 59.44 -30.15
CA GLN A 686 12.57 60.71 -29.42
C GLN A 686 13.61 60.78 -28.32
N ALA A 687 13.97 59.67 -27.70
CA ALA A 687 15.08 59.61 -26.76
C ALA A 687 15.72 58.21 -26.71
N ILE A 688 17.00 58.19 -26.38
CA ILE A 688 17.75 57.00 -25.99
C ILE A 688 18.37 57.32 -24.63
N TYR A 689 18.09 56.48 -23.64
CA TYR A 689 18.66 56.60 -22.31
C TYR A 689 19.60 55.43 -22.06
N ILE A 690 20.82 55.73 -21.61
CA ILE A 690 21.83 54.74 -21.22
C ILE A 690 22.11 54.92 -19.73
N ARG A 691 22.03 53.85 -18.95
CA ARG A 691 22.13 53.94 -17.49
C ARG A 691 23.49 54.48 -17.04
N ALA A 692 23.48 55.41 -16.08
CA ALA A 692 24.68 55.96 -15.46
C ALA A 692 24.90 55.38 -14.04
N THR A 693 23.82 55.12 -13.30
CA THR A 693 23.89 54.63 -11.92
C THR A 693 23.78 53.10 -11.82
N TYR A 694 24.81 52.46 -11.27
CA TYR A 694 24.88 50.99 -11.08
C TYR A 694 24.94 50.55 -9.61
N TRP A 695 25.16 51.48 -8.69
CA TRP A 695 25.33 51.23 -7.25
C TRP A 695 24.57 52.27 -6.43
N GLU A 696 23.86 51.83 -5.40
CA GLU A 696 23.13 52.67 -4.44
C GLU A 696 23.94 52.72 -3.14
N GLY A 697 24.38 53.90 -2.71
CA GLY A 697 25.18 54.06 -1.49
C GLY A 697 25.93 55.38 -1.44
#